data_AF-A0A848CW21-F1
#
_entry.id   AF-A0A848CW21-F1
#
_cell.length_a   1.000
_cell.length_b   1.000
_cell.length_c   1.000
_cell.angle_alpha   90.00
_cell.angle_beta   90.00
_cell.angle_gamma   90.00
#
_symmetry.space_group_name_H-M   'P 1'
#
loop_
_entity.id
_entity.type
_entity.pdbx_description
1 polymer ?
#
loop_
_entity_poly.entity_id
_entity_poly.type
_entity_poly.pdbx_seq_one_letter_code
_entity_poly.pdbx_strand_id
1 'polypeptide(L)'
;MPKISIVIPVYNVAPYLDECLDSVSSQTYQDIEAIVVNDCSPDNAGDIAHRHAEQDSRIRVIDHNVNQGTHLTRKTGVEQATGDYIFFLDGDDALKATMCEEIAAEIFKEPADILHFGLTVVAANNLAESEKDAFESFNNAPASPMTGEAIVRNIYDESLGQHVDWRVTQRVYRASLLKQAFSMMTTNRLGRSQDGYECFVVSALAQTYRPIKHCRGYMYYYGRGISGTNMISAEKYGRYCDQFKADFDAAYEFCASQRSEMLNTCAEGFEHKATEILANDWLVRVPDNEKSQAARLMNDVFGANVTCREIWRFIRDRAYSFLDSHTVPQQQDNLYHWERIADEVENAGRPFSPSERFISMKDKALEHLGYIESRALKEQYNEQRIRIFVTTHKEVDKPQSDILQPVQVGPKNKRFPWAFQDDEGENIADKNPMYCELTTQYWAWKNVDADYYGFCHYRRYFDFSGVEHKENAYGEIMDDYIDAASIKRYGLDDESIKKAIAGADVVTTRWGDLREIIEGYGSPIKIYQHAPKLHLRDLRHMYDILCEMHPDYKVDADAFLHGHRSCFCNMFIMRKDIFQDYCAWLFPILERFEETTDMSLYSKEALRTPGHLSERLLNIYLMHHRRIGSGWKVKELQCVHFTHPEPRHPLERLADEIDPATVVPVVFAADNNYVPQLTTTIYSAMSNADPDRYYDVTVLQKDIAGENQERMRQFLLGRFNNMNLRFADVSREISGYDLTTSNAHISIETYYRFLIQKALPFYDKVLYLDSDIVINGDIAQLYDTELGDNLLAAVHDIDYQGNLNMNDGKRLKYTNEKLHMKHPFQYFQAGVLVLNTKEMRKAYNIKQWLDYASDPDFIYNDQDVLNAHCEGRVVFLDWSWNVVHDCANRVANVFSFAPNDSYDAYIASRKDPKIIHYAGFEKPWVKPDCDFAPVYWSYARQTPFYEQLIGKIVSPNAKPVGGPKPPRAVGENNVLRKVVDPLAPIGSRRRETLKALGRAVRGR
;
A
#
# COMPACT_ATOMS: atom_id res chain seq x y z
N MET A 1 3.44 21.69 64.72
CA MET A 1 2.90 21.01 63.54
C MET A 1 4.06 20.25 62.94
N PRO A 2 3.87 18.97 62.57
CA PRO A 2 4.95 18.14 62.02
C PRO A 2 5.55 18.79 60.77
N LYS A 3 6.80 18.49 60.44
CA LYS A 3 7.40 18.93 59.17
C LYS A 3 6.97 18.02 58.01
N ILE A 4 6.91 16.72 58.26
CA ILE A 4 6.62 15.69 57.26
C ILE A 4 5.45 14.81 57.74
N SER A 5 4.43 14.64 56.92
CA SER A 5 3.38 13.63 57.11
C SER A 5 3.64 12.43 56.20
N ILE A 6 3.62 11.23 56.77
CA ILE A 6 3.76 9.96 56.04
C ILE A 6 2.36 9.37 55.90
N VAL A 7 1.85 9.24 54.67
CA VAL A 7 0.53 8.63 54.43
C VAL A 7 0.73 7.17 54.02
N ILE A 8 0.12 6.25 54.78
CA ILE A 8 0.31 4.80 54.63
C ILE A 8 -1.05 4.15 54.34
N PRO A 9 -1.38 3.86 53.07
CA PRO A 9 -2.58 3.10 52.74
C PRO A 9 -2.41 1.62 53.09
N VAL A 10 -3.40 1.03 53.77
CA VAL A 10 -3.33 -0.35 54.27
C VAL A 10 -4.53 -1.16 53.76
N TYR A 11 -4.25 -2.19 52.97
CA TYR A 11 -5.23 -3.21 52.57
C TYR A 11 -4.52 -4.51 52.16
N ASN A 12 -4.82 -5.61 52.87
CA ASN A 12 -4.27 -6.95 52.65
C ASN A 12 -2.73 -7.01 52.69
N VAL A 13 -2.13 -6.34 53.67
CA VAL A 13 -0.67 -6.20 53.86
C VAL A 13 -0.20 -6.62 55.27
N ALA A 14 -1.03 -7.30 56.06
CA ALA A 14 -0.68 -7.70 57.42
C ALA A 14 0.67 -8.42 57.56
N PRO A 15 1.12 -9.29 56.62
CA PRO A 15 2.42 -9.95 56.74
C PRO A 15 3.63 -9.00 56.73
N TYR A 16 3.48 -7.78 56.24
CA TYR A 16 4.56 -6.82 56.03
C TYR A 16 4.39 -5.54 56.86
N LEU A 17 3.18 -5.27 57.35
CA LEU A 17 2.85 -3.99 57.99
C LEU A 17 3.64 -3.72 59.28
N ASP A 18 4.00 -4.76 60.04
CA ASP A 18 4.85 -4.59 61.23
C ASP A 18 6.22 -4.01 60.85
N GLU A 19 6.87 -4.56 59.81
CA GLU A 19 8.15 -4.05 59.30
C GLU A 19 8.02 -2.59 58.81
N CYS A 20 6.95 -2.29 58.09
CA CYS A 20 6.66 -0.94 57.61
C CYS A 20 6.54 0.05 58.77
N LEU A 21 5.73 -0.24 59.79
CA LEU A 21 5.48 0.67 60.90
C LEU A 21 6.68 0.77 61.87
N ASP A 22 7.41 -0.33 62.11
CA ASP A 22 8.68 -0.31 62.84
C ASP A 22 9.70 0.63 62.17
N SER A 23 9.73 0.66 60.83
CA SER A 23 10.61 1.54 60.06
C SER A 23 10.25 3.03 60.21
N VAL A 24 8.98 3.33 60.47
CA VAL A 24 8.48 4.68 60.76
C VAL A 24 8.81 5.08 62.19
N SER A 25 8.55 4.20 63.16
CA SER A 25 8.86 4.46 64.57
C SER A 25 10.35 4.64 64.82
N SER A 26 11.21 3.96 64.05
CA SER A 26 12.67 4.05 64.13
C SER A 26 13.29 5.27 63.45
N GLN A 27 12.51 6.18 62.85
CA GLN A 27 13.05 7.40 62.23
C GLN A 27 13.78 8.28 63.25
N THR A 28 14.99 8.74 62.89
CA THR A 28 15.81 9.64 63.72
C THR A 28 15.22 11.04 63.80
N TYR A 29 14.58 11.51 62.73
CA TYR A 29 13.89 12.79 62.67
C TYR A 29 12.52 12.72 63.34
N GLN A 30 12.33 13.49 64.41
CA GLN A 30 11.15 13.39 65.28
C GLN A 30 9.95 14.24 64.82
N ASP A 31 10.17 15.25 63.98
CA ASP A 31 9.13 16.20 63.54
C ASP A 31 8.30 15.62 62.38
N ILE A 32 7.73 14.44 62.63
CA ILE A 32 6.94 13.67 61.68
C ILE A 32 5.60 13.26 62.29
N GLU A 33 4.62 13.00 61.45
CA GLU A 33 3.43 12.21 61.78
C GLU A 33 3.24 11.11 60.72
N ALA A 34 2.61 10.01 61.10
CA ALA A 34 2.21 8.96 60.18
C ALA A 34 0.70 8.76 60.25
N ILE A 35 0.06 8.79 59.09
CA ILE A 35 -1.39 8.60 58.94
C ILE A 35 -1.60 7.28 58.23
N VAL A 36 -1.93 6.26 59.02
CA VAL A 36 -2.22 4.92 58.55
C VAL A 36 -3.70 4.84 58.26
N VAL A 37 -4.06 4.66 57.00
CA VAL A 37 -5.46 4.56 56.59
C VAL A 37 -5.77 3.09 56.28
N ASN A 38 -6.46 2.42 57.20
CA ASN A 38 -6.92 1.05 57.04
C ASN A 38 -8.17 1.04 56.15
N ASP A 39 -8.01 0.61 54.90
CA ASP A 39 -9.06 0.61 53.87
C ASP A 39 -9.99 -0.60 53.99
N CYS A 40 -10.49 -0.87 55.20
CA CYS A 40 -11.30 -2.04 55.53
C CYS A 40 -10.56 -3.35 55.17
N SER A 41 -9.31 -3.49 55.62
CA SER A 41 -8.50 -4.67 55.31
C SER A 41 -9.16 -5.96 55.83
N PRO A 42 -9.24 -7.04 55.02
CA PRO A 42 -9.87 -8.29 55.42
C PRO A 42 -8.98 -9.17 56.31
N ASP A 43 -7.69 -8.85 56.39
CA ASP A 43 -6.71 -9.49 57.28
C ASP A 43 -6.56 -8.71 58.60
N ASN A 44 -5.64 -9.13 59.46
CA ASN A 44 -5.41 -8.50 60.77
C ASN A 44 -4.57 -7.20 60.68
N ALA A 45 -4.47 -6.55 59.52
CA ALA A 45 -3.67 -5.34 59.35
C ALA A 45 -4.20 -4.14 60.18
N GLY A 46 -5.53 -4.06 60.36
CA GLY A 46 -6.13 -3.03 61.22
C GLY A 46 -5.68 -3.13 62.67
N ASP A 47 -5.68 -4.35 63.24
CA ASP A 47 -5.21 -4.60 64.61
C ASP A 47 -3.73 -4.27 64.77
N ILE A 48 -2.90 -4.59 63.77
CA ILE A 48 -1.48 -4.24 63.73
C ILE A 48 -1.32 -2.71 63.77
N ALA A 49 -2.04 -1.98 62.90
CA ALA A 49 -1.97 -0.52 62.85
C ALA A 49 -2.35 0.13 64.19
N HIS A 50 -3.44 -0.31 64.81
CA HIS A 50 -3.91 0.22 66.10
C HIS A 50 -2.91 -0.04 67.23
N ARG A 51 -2.34 -1.23 67.30
CA ARG A 51 -1.28 -1.56 68.27
C ARG A 51 -0.07 -0.63 68.14
N HIS A 52 0.36 -0.31 66.92
CA HIS A 52 1.46 0.61 66.69
C HIS A 52 1.11 2.05 67.10
N ALA A 53 -0.11 2.50 66.85
CA ALA A 53 -0.59 3.82 67.30
C ALA A 53 -0.70 3.94 68.84
N GLU A 54 -0.95 2.84 69.55
CA GLU A 54 -0.88 2.82 71.01
C GLU A 54 0.56 2.96 71.54
N GLN A 55 1.56 2.56 70.76
CA GLN A 55 2.98 2.54 71.13
C GLN A 55 3.73 3.82 70.71
N ASP A 56 3.34 4.44 69.60
CA ASP A 56 3.96 5.65 69.06
C ASP A 56 2.89 6.70 68.76
N SER A 57 2.86 7.78 69.54
CA SER A 57 1.86 8.84 69.43
C SER A 57 1.95 9.66 68.13
N ARG A 58 3.01 9.47 67.33
CA ARG A 58 3.13 10.06 65.99
C ARG A 58 2.30 9.30 64.96
N ILE A 59 1.91 8.06 65.24
CA ILE A 59 1.10 7.22 64.36
C ILE A 59 -0.38 7.41 64.68
N ARG A 60 -1.17 7.77 63.67
CA ARG A 60 -2.63 7.90 63.74
C ARG A 60 -3.29 6.98 62.74
N VAL A 61 -4.25 6.19 63.22
CA VAL A 61 -5.02 5.26 62.38
C VAL A 61 -6.38 5.85 62.01
N ILE A 62 -6.79 5.64 60.77
CA ILE A 62 -8.12 5.97 60.25
C ILE A 62 -8.70 4.73 59.60
N ASP A 63 -9.86 4.28 60.07
CA ASP A 63 -10.54 3.11 59.51
C ASP A 63 -11.63 3.52 58.52
N HIS A 64 -11.60 2.92 57.33
CA HIS A 64 -12.73 2.94 56.41
C HIS A 64 -13.70 1.80 56.71
N ASN A 65 -14.99 2.07 56.48
CA ASN A 65 -16.05 1.07 56.66
C ASN A 65 -16.21 0.13 55.46
N VAL A 66 -15.65 0.48 54.31
CA VAL A 66 -15.66 -0.28 53.06
C VAL A 66 -14.33 -0.07 52.34
N ASN A 67 -13.87 -1.06 51.56
CA ASN A 67 -12.70 -0.87 50.71
C ASN A 67 -13.00 0.19 49.63
N GLN A 68 -12.28 1.31 49.69
CA GLN A 68 -12.41 2.41 48.74
C GLN A 68 -11.31 2.39 47.67
N GLY A 69 -10.30 1.54 47.81
CA GLY A 69 -9.16 1.45 46.91
C GLY A 69 -8.09 2.52 47.21
N THR A 70 -6.85 2.21 46.83
CA THR A 70 -5.65 2.98 47.22
C THR A 70 -5.74 4.47 46.93
N HIS A 71 -6.37 4.87 45.82
CA HIS A 71 -6.53 6.28 45.47
C HIS A 71 -7.30 7.08 46.52
N LEU A 72 -8.49 6.58 46.90
CA LEU A 72 -9.33 7.23 47.91
C LEU A 72 -8.74 7.08 49.31
N THR A 73 -8.05 5.98 49.59
CA THR A 73 -7.28 5.80 50.84
C THR A 73 -6.18 6.87 50.99
N ARG A 74 -5.41 7.13 49.92
CA ARG A 74 -4.41 8.22 49.89
C ARG A 74 -5.08 9.58 50.04
N LYS A 75 -6.23 9.80 49.38
CA LYS A 75 -7.02 11.04 49.50
C LYS A 75 -7.41 11.33 50.95
N THR A 76 -7.98 10.34 51.66
CA THR A 76 -8.28 10.46 53.10
C THR A 76 -7.03 10.81 53.91
N GLY A 77 -5.90 10.15 53.65
CA GLY A 77 -4.65 10.45 54.34
C GLY A 77 -4.15 11.87 54.09
N VAL A 78 -4.18 12.34 52.84
CA VAL A 78 -3.76 13.69 52.43
C VAL A 78 -4.65 14.77 53.06
N GLU A 79 -5.96 14.57 53.12
CA GLU A 79 -6.89 15.50 53.77
C GLU A 79 -6.56 15.70 55.26
N GLN A 80 -6.15 14.62 55.92
CA GLN A 80 -5.90 14.56 57.35
C GLN A 80 -4.47 14.97 57.73
N ALA A 81 -3.55 15.02 56.77
CA ALA A 81 -2.16 15.45 56.97
C ALA A 81 -2.06 16.90 57.45
N THR A 82 -1.21 17.15 58.43
CA THR A 82 -0.95 18.46 59.05
C THR A 82 0.47 18.97 58.85
N GLY A 83 1.34 18.15 58.25
CA GLY A 83 2.72 18.51 57.97
C GLY A 83 2.89 19.50 56.82
N ASP A 84 4.04 20.18 56.79
CA ASP A 84 4.39 21.10 55.68
C ASP A 84 4.60 20.34 54.36
N TYR A 85 5.05 19.10 54.45
CA TYR A 85 5.30 18.19 53.34
C TYR A 85 4.66 16.83 53.59
N ILE A 86 4.28 16.13 52.51
CA ILE A 86 3.62 14.83 52.56
C ILE A 86 4.36 13.87 51.62
N PHE A 87 4.58 12.63 52.04
CA PHE A 87 4.96 11.55 51.12
C PHE A 87 4.22 10.25 51.45
N PHE A 88 4.14 9.35 50.47
CA PHE A 88 3.45 8.08 50.59
C PHE A 88 4.43 6.93 50.86
N LEU A 89 4.09 6.05 51.79
CA LEU A 89 4.79 4.80 52.04
C LEU A 89 3.78 3.67 51.89
N ASP A 90 4.03 2.74 50.96
CA ASP A 90 3.15 1.57 50.79
C ASP A 90 3.38 0.59 51.95
N GLY A 91 2.29 -0.05 52.43
CA GLY A 91 2.31 -0.86 53.66
C GLY A 91 3.11 -2.17 53.58
N ASP A 92 3.65 -2.52 52.41
CA ASP A 92 4.57 -3.64 52.19
C ASP A 92 6.04 -3.22 51.95
N ASP A 93 6.31 -1.90 52.01
CA ASP A 93 7.63 -1.28 51.93
C ASP A 93 8.15 -0.82 53.30
N ALA A 94 9.40 -0.33 53.35
CA ALA A 94 10.01 0.18 54.57
C ALA A 94 10.91 1.40 54.32
N LEU A 95 11.32 2.07 55.41
CA LEU A 95 12.24 3.21 55.38
C LEU A 95 13.53 2.91 56.14
N LYS A 96 14.67 3.41 55.66
CA LYS A 96 15.89 3.53 56.48
C LYS A 96 15.65 4.57 57.58
N ALA A 97 16.23 4.36 58.75
CA ALA A 97 16.06 5.23 59.92
C ALA A 97 16.39 6.72 59.69
N THR A 98 17.25 7.04 58.70
CA THR A 98 17.67 8.41 58.37
C THR A 98 16.85 9.07 57.27
N MET A 99 15.87 8.38 56.67
CA MET A 99 15.18 8.85 55.46
C MET A 99 14.50 10.22 55.66
N CYS A 100 13.73 10.39 56.74
CA CYS A 100 13.05 11.65 57.01
C CYS A 100 14.03 12.78 57.37
N GLU A 101 15.17 12.46 57.98
CA GLU A 101 16.24 13.43 58.29
C GLU A 101 16.90 13.95 57.01
N GLU A 102 17.22 13.06 56.07
CA GLU A 102 17.78 13.39 54.76
C GLU A 102 16.81 14.26 53.94
N ILE A 103 15.52 13.89 53.91
CA ILE A 103 14.48 14.68 53.24
C ILE A 103 14.36 16.07 53.89
N ALA A 104 14.31 16.15 55.22
CA ALA A 104 14.16 17.42 55.92
C ALA A 104 15.35 18.36 55.66
N ALA A 105 16.57 17.82 55.59
CA ALA A 105 17.77 18.57 55.23
C ALA A 105 17.69 19.14 53.79
N GLU A 106 17.20 18.33 52.84
CA GLU A 106 16.98 18.76 51.46
C GLU A 106 15.92 19.85 51.36
N ILE A 107 14.79 19.71 52.06
CA ILE A 107 13.74 20.74 52.15
C ILE A 107 14.28 22.05 52.73
N PHE A 108 15.10 21.97 53.78
CA PHE A 108 15.71 23.14 54.41
C PHE A 108 16.70 23.85 53.49
N LYS A 109 17.50 23.08 52.74
CA LYS A 109 18.49 23.62 51.81
C LYS A 109 17.86 24.44 50.69
N GLU A 110 16.80 23.91 50.08
CA GLU A 110 16.01 24.64 49.09
C GLU A 110 14.62 23.98 48.99
N PRO A 111 13.53 24.69 49.26
CA PRO A 111 12.19 24.12 49.17
C PRO A 111 11.73 24.01 47.72
N ALA A 112 11.01 22.93 47.40
CA ALA A 112 10.38 22.71 46.09
C ALA A 112 8.97 22.14 46.30
N ASP A 113 8.11 22.22 45.28
CA ASP A 113 6.78 21.61 45.38
C ASP A 113 6.83 20.10 45.31
N ILE A 114 7.80 19.56 44.55
CA ILE A 114 8.08 18.13 44.44
C ILE A 114 9.58 17.92 44.64
N LEU A 115 9.94 17.07 45.61
CA LEU A 115 11.28 16.50 45.74
C LEU A 115 11.22 15.02 45.33
N HIS A 116 11.94 14.63 44.28
CA HIS A 116 11.96 13.25 43.78
C HIS A 116 13.22 12.52 44.24
N PHE A 117 13.08 11.62 45.21
CA PHE A 117 14.18 10.84 45.77
C PHE A 117 14.51 9.58 44.98
N GLY A 118 15.63 8.94 45.33
CA GLY A 118 16.00 7.63 44.82
C GLY A 118 15.53 6.51 45.74
N LEU A 119 15.66 5.27 45.30
CA LEU A 119 15.19 4.11 46.06
C LEU A 119 16.24 3.01 46.14
N THR A 120 16.10 2.18 47.17
CA THR A 120 16.82 0.91 47.31
C THR A 120 15.86 -0.22 46.97
N VAL A 121 16.11 -1.01 45.92
CA VAL A 121 15.25 -2.16 45.57
C VAL A 121 15.71 -3.41 46.30
N VAL A 122 14.79 -4.09 46.95
CA VAL A 122 15.00 -5.40 47.57
C VAL A 122 14.15 -6.44 46.85
N ALA A 123 14.77 -7.46 46.26
CA ALA A 123 14.05 -8.55 45.60
C ALA A 123 13.28 -9.41 46.62
N ALA A 124 12.03 -9.75 46.30
CA ALA A 124 11.18 -10.66 47.05
C ALA A 124 10.54 -11.70 46.12
N ASN A 125 10.04 -12.80 46.68
CA ASN A 125 9.24 -13.81 45.97
C ASN A 125 9.84 -14.33 44.63
N ASN A 126 11.15 -14.62 44.61
CA ASN A 126 11.89 -15.15 43.45
C ASN A 126 11.96 -14.20 42.23
N LEU A 127 11.85 -12.89 42.43
CA LEU A 127 12.13 -11.91 41.38
C LEU A 127 13.55 -12.09 40.82
N ALA A 128 13.73 -11.97 39.50
CA ALA A 128 15.04 -12.09 38.88
C ALA A 128 15.95 -10.89 39.24
N GLU A 129 17.23 -11.15 39.51
CA GLU A 129 18.20 -10.11 39.88
C GLU A 129 18.33 -9.03 38.79
N SER A 130 18.27 -9.42 37.51
CA SER A 130 18.30 -8.50 36.37
C SER A 130 17.09 -7.55 36.35
N GLU A 131 15.91 -8.02 36.76
CA GLU A 131 14.71 -7.17 36.85
C GLU A 131 14.84 -6.18 38.01
N LYS A 132 15.37 -6.63 39.15
CA LYS A 132 15.69 -5.80 40.31
C LYS A 132 16.65 -4.67 39.92
N ASP A 133 17.77 -5.01 39.28
CA ASP A 133 18.81 -4.06 38.88
C ASP A 133 18.32 -3.07 37.80
N ALA A 134 17.57 -3.56 36.80
CA ALA A 134 16.98 -2.70 35.77
C ALA A 134 15.99 -1.69 36.38
N PHE A 135 15.14 -2.15 37.29
CA PHE A 135 14.19 -1.29 37.99
C PHE A 135 14.91 -0.26 38.86
N GLU A 136 15.88 -0.68 39.68
CA GLU A 136 16.66 0.23 40.53
C GLU A 136 17.41 1.28 39.70
N SER A 137 18.04 0.85 38.60
CA SER A 137 18.81 1.73 37.71
C SER A 137 17.92 2.80 37.07
N PHE A 138 16.76 2.41 36.52
CA PHE A 138 15.83 3.34 35.90
C PHE A 138 15.31 4.38 36.92
N ASN A 139 14.91 3.94 38.11
CA ASN A 139 14.40 4.82 39.16
C ASN A 139 15.45 5.78 39.72
N ASN A 140 16.72 5.36 39.76
CA ASN A 140 17.83 6.14 40.28
C ASN A 140 18.57 6.94 39.20
N ALA A 141 18.11 6.90 37.96
CA ALA A 141 18.68 7.66 36.86
C ALA A 141 18.72 9.16 37.20
N PRO A 142 19.81 9.88 36.83
CA PRO A 142 19.88 11.32 37.02
C PRO A 142 18.73 12.03 36.31
N ALA A 143 18.12 13.00 36.99
CA ALA A 143 17.13 13.90 36.40
C ALA A 143 17.56 15.34 36.65
N SER A 144 17.09 16.27 35.81
CA SER A 144 17.32 17.70 35.99
C SER A 144 16.20 18.36 36.79
N PRO A 145 16.48 19.46 37.53
CA PRO A 145 15.43 20.32 38.06
C PRO A 145 14.53 20.84 36.95
N MET A 146 13.23 20.94 37.21
CA MET A 146 12.22 21.35 36.24
C MET A 146 11.25 22.35 36.87
N THR A 147 10.66 23.21 36.03
CA THR A 147 9.69 24.22 36.45
C THR A 147 8.50 24.27 35.52
N GLY A 148 7.34 24.63 36.06
CA GLY A 148 6.08 24.77 35.32
C GLY A 148 5.74 23.54 34.47
N GLU A 149 5.31 23.78 33.23
CA GLU A 149 4.83 22.73 32.30
C GLU A 149 5.89 21.68 31.97
N ALA A 150 7.18 22.00 32.09
CA ALA A 150 8.24 21.03 31.85
C ALA A 150 8.15 19.82 32.80
N ILE A 151 7.55 19.98 33.98
CA ILE A 151 7.41 18.92 34.99
C ILE A 151 6.50 17.80 34.45
N VAL A 152 5.25 18.12 34.08
CA VAL A 152 4.29 17.13 33.55
C VAL A 152 4.72 16.61 32.19
N ARG A 153 5.27 17.47 31.32
CA ARG A 153 5.70 17.08 29.98
C ARG A 153 6.86 16.09 30.01
N ASN A 154 7.86 16.25 30.87
CA ASN A 154 8.96 15.27 30.93
C ASN A 154 8.53 13.89 31.46
N ILE A 155 7.39 13.80 32.14
CA ILE A 155 6.83 12.53 32.63
C ILE A 155 5.94 11.89 31.57
N TYR A 156 5.13 12.68 30.85
CA TYR A 156 4.04 12.16 30.02
C TYR A 156 4.11 12.51 28.54
N ASP A 157 4.78 13.58 28.13
CA ASP A 157 4.92 13.95 26.72
C ASP A 157 5.90 12.98 26.04
N GLU A 158 5.35 12.09 25.23
CA GLU A 158 6.11 11.06 24.52
C GLU A 158 7.18 11.66 23.58
N SER A 159 6.94 12.86 23.03
CA SER A 159 7.90 13.54 22.16
C SER A 159 9.20 13.92 22.88
N LEU A 160 9.18 13.93 24.22
CA LEU A 160 10.33 14.20 25.09
C LEU A 160 10.94 12.91 25.68
N GLY A 161 10.44 11.73 25.31
CA GLY A 161 11.01 10.43 25.68
C GLY A 161 10.65 9.91 27.07
N GLN A 162 9.78 10.59 27.84
CA GLN A 162 9.26 10.14 29.14
C GLN A 162 10.35 9.62 30.11
N HIS A 163 11.43 10.40 30.27
CA HIS A 163 12.63 9.98 31.02
C HIS A 163 12.43 9.90 32.55
N VAL A 164 11.29 10.36 33.06
CA VAL A 164 10.96 10.38 34.48
C VAL A 164 9.70 9.54 34.70
N ASP A 165 9.73 8.62 35.66
CA ASP A 165 8.58 7.77 35.97
C ASP A 165 7.43 8.52 36.64
N TRP A 166 6.25 7.90 36.73
CA TRP A 166 5.06 8.50 37.34
C TRP A 166 4.71 8.02 38.77
N ARG A 167 5.60 7.31 39.46
CA ARG A 167 5.21 6.70 40.75
C ARG A 167 5.11 7.74 41.86
N VAL A 168 3.95 7.86 42.48
CA VAL A 168 3.75 8.90 43.51
C VAL A 168 4.52 8.66 44.81
N THR A 169 4.86 7.40 45.11
CA THR A 169 5.53 6.99 46.34
C THR A 169 6.99 7.42 46.42
N GLN A 170 7.61 7.80 45.30
CA GLN A 170 9.02 8.16 45.22
C GLN A 170 9.29 9.66 45.37
N ARG A 171 8.31 10.38 45.88
CA ARG A 171 8.29 11.84 45.89
C ARG A 171 7.76 12.35 47.22
N VAL A 172 8.33 13.47 47.65
CA VAL A 172 7.83 14.28 48.75
C VAL A 172 7.21 15.53 48.15
N TYR A 173 6.00 15.85 48.58
CA TYR A 173 5.20 16.94 48.03
C TYR A 173 4.99 18.03 49.06
N ARG A 174 5.01 19.29 48.64
CA ARG A 174 4.50 20.40 49.47
C ARG A 174 3.03 20.13 49.78
N ALA A 175 2.65 20.17 51.06
CA ALA A 175 1.30 19.78 51.48
C ALA A 175 0.19 20.61 50.83
N SER A 176 0.42 21.91 50.62
CA SER A 176 -0.54 22.78 49.94
C SER A 176 -0.81 22.37 48.49
N LEU A 177 0.23 21.98 47.74
CA LEU A 177 0.08 21.46 46.38
C LEU A 177 -0.68 20.15 46.38
N LEU A 178 -0.27 19.19 47.23
CA LEU A 178 -0.85 17.85 47.23
C LEU A 178 -2.33 17.88 47.62
N LYS A 179 -2.71 18.67 48.63
CA LYS A 179 -4.11 18.87 49.03
C LYS A 179 -4.93 19.50 47.91
N GLN A 180 -4.39 20.51 47.23
CA GLN A 180 -5.05 21.11 46.07
C GLN A 180 -5.27 20.07 44.97
N ALA A 181 -4.22 19.33 44.59
CA ALA A 181 -4.30 18.30 43.56
C ALA A 181 -5.34 17.23 43.88
N PHE A 182 -5.31 16.63 45.07
CA PHE A 182 -6.27 15.59 45.49
C PHE A 182 -7.72 16.10 45.58
N SER A 183 -7.93 17.39 45.86
CA SER A 183 -9.29 17.98 45.82
C SER A 183 -9.85 18.14 44.40
N MET A 184 -8.97 18.15 43.39
CA MET A 184 -9.35 18.21 41.96
C MET A 184 -9.40 16.82 41.31
N MET A 185 -8.85 15.80 41.96
CA MET A 185 -8.90 14.41 41.49
C MET A 185 -10.31 13.81 41.66
N THR A 186 -10.59 12.79 40.84
CA THR A 186 -11.85 12.04 40.90
C THR A 186 -12.18 11.53 42.30
N THR A 187 -13.47 11.38 42.58
CA THR A 187 -13.97 10.70 43.79
C THR A 187 -14.38 9.26 43.51
N ASN A 188 -14.22 8.80 42.27
CA ASN A 188 -14.44 7.42 41.89
C ASN A 188 -13.29 6.54 42.39
N ARG A 189 -13.63 5.29 42.72
CA ARG A 189 -12.62 4.28 43.07
C ARG A 189 -11.82 3.92 41.82
N LEU A 190 -10.52 4.15 41.89
CA LEU A 190 -9.56 3.73 40.87
C LEU A 190 -8.89 2.39 41.23
N GLY A 191 -8.34 1.73 40.21
CA GLY A 191 -7.77 0.39 40.31
C GLY A 191 -6.25 0.40 40.27
N ARG A 192 -5.68 -0.46 39.42
CA ARG A 192 -4.25 -0.57 39.16
C ARG A 192 -3.83 0.50 38.15
N SER A 193 -2.69 1.17 38.42
CA SER A 193 -2.15 2.34 37.69
C SER A 193 -2.69 3.71 38.12
N GLN A 194 -3.39 3.74 39.26
CA GLN A 194 -3.92 4.94 39.90
C GLN A 194 -2.84 5.96 40.26
N ASP A 195 -1.61 5.52 40.55
CA ASP A 195 -0.49 6.39 40.82
C ASP A 195 -0.05 7.20 39.58
N GLY A 196 -0.23 6.65 38.38
CA GLY A 196 -0.08 7.39 37.14
C GLY A 196 -1.02 8.59 37.10
N TYR A 197 -2.33 8.38 37.31
CA TYR A 197 -3.29 9.48 37.38
C TYR A 197 -2.97 10.50 38.50
N GLU A 198 -2.64 10.01 39.70
CA GLU A 198 -2.29 10.89 40.81
C GLU A 198 -1.07 11.77 40.48
N CYS A 199 -0.02 11.18 39.92
CA CYS A 199 1.19 11.90 39.52
C CYS A 199 0.90 12.88 38.38
N PHE A 200 0.03 12.52 37.44
CA PHE A 200 -0.41 13.39 36.35
C PHE A 200 -0.99 14.70 36.89
N VAL A 201 -2.00 14.63 37.77
CA VAL A 201 -2.65 15.83 38.32
C VAL A 201 -1.68 16.63 39.19
N VAL A 202 -0.86 15.98 40.02
CA VAL A 202 0.09 16.69 40.89
C VAL A 202 1.18 17.40 40.06
N SER A 203 1.75 16.74 39.06
CA SER A 203 2.78 17.32 38.19
C SER A 203 2.25 18.44 37.30
N ALA A 204 0.97 18.37 36.88
CA ALA A 204 0.31 19.43 36.12
C ALA A 204 0.13 20.73 36.92
N LEU A 205 0.04 20.64 38.25
CA LEU A 205 -0.17 21.79 39.15
C LEU A 205 1.14 22.32 39.78
N ALA A 206 2.20 21.51 39.78
CA ALA A 206 3.47 21.87 40.39
C ALA A 206 4.18 23.01 39.66
N GLN A 207 4.89 23.87 40.40
CA GLN A 207 5.71 24.94 39.82
C GLN A 207 7.20 24.62 39.89
N THR A 208 7.63 23.88 40.91
CA THR A 208 9.03 23.52 41.15
C THR A 208 9.20 22.03 41.41
N TYR A 209 10.08 21.40 40.65
CA TYR A 209 10.46 20.00 40.79
C TYR A 209 11.98 19.91 40.98
N ARG A 210 12.42 19.21 42.03
CA ARG A 210 13.83 18.97 42.30
C ARG A 210 14.14 17.48 42.49
N PRO A 211 15.03 16.90 41.69
CA PRO A 211 15.52 15.55 41.92
C PRO A 211 16.57 15.52 43.04
N ILE A 212 16.41 14.60 43.98
CA ILE A 212 17.31 14.30 45.10
C ILE A 212 17.64 12.80 45.11
N LYS A 213 18.08 12.28 43.96
CA LYS A 213 18.32 10.84 43.69
C LYS A 213 19.41 10.18 44.57
N HIS A 214 20.16 10.99 45.34
CA HIS A 214 21.10 10.52 46.36
C HIS A 214 20.42 10.09 47.66
N CYS A 215 19.25 10.63 48.00
CA CYS A 215 18.44 10.16 49.12
C CYS A 215 17.80 8.83 48.72
N ARG A 216 18.30 7.72 49.27
CA ARG A 216 17.87 6.34 48.93
C ARG A 216 17.39 5.58 50.16
N GLY A 217 16.68 6.29 51.03
CA GLY A 217 16.15 5.76 52.28
C GLY A 217 14.86 4.95 52.09
N TYR A 218 14.17 5.07 50.96
CA TYR A 218 12.99 4.27 50.65
C TYR A 218 13.42 2.85 50.21
N MET A 219 12.98 1.82 50.95
CA MET A 219 13.24 0.42 50.65
C MET A 219 12.04 -0.19 49.94
N TYR A 220 12.17 -0.37 48.63
CA TYR A 220 11.11 -0.90 47.76
C TYR A 220 11.25 -2.42 47.62
N TYR A 221 10.30 -3.18 48.16
CA TYR A 221 10.33 -4.64 48.13
C TYR A 221 9.65 -5.20 46.87
N TYR A 222 10.43 -5.27 45.79
CA TYR A 222 9.90 -5.68 44.49
C TYR A 222 9.59 -7.18 44.46
N GLY A 223 8.32 -7.52 44.19
CA GLY A 223 7.79 -8.88 44.23
C GLY A 223 6.84 -9.13 45.41
N ARG A 224 6.76 -8.21 46.40
CA ARG A 224 5.68 -8.21 47.39
C ARG A 224 4.37 -7.66 46.79
N GLY A 225 3.25 -8.05 47.37
CA GLY A 225 1.93 -7.60 46.95
C GLY A 225 1.60 -7.89 45.47
N ILE A 226 1.15 -6.87 44.74
CA ILE A 226 0.66 -6.97 43.36
C ILE A 226 1.74 -6.70 42.29
N SER A 227 3.00 -6.52 42.71
CA SER A 227 4.14 -6.18 41.85
C SER A 227 4.85 -7.39 41.23
N GLY A 228 4.42 -8.63 41.53
CA GLY A 228 5.09 -9.84 41.05
C GLY A 228 4.76 -10.25 39.60
N THR A 229 5.57 -11.18 39.07
CA THR A 229 5.53 -11.73 37.69
C THR A 229 4.64 -12.97 37.55
N ASN A 230 3.79 -13.26 38.53
CA ASN A 230 2.90 -14.42 38.52
C ASN A 230 1.92 -14.38 37.32
N MET A 231 1.65 -15.57 36.76
CA MET A 231 0.66 -15.74 35.70
C MET A 231 -0.73 -15.25 36.13
N ILE A 232 -1.49 -14.70 35.18
CA ILE A 232 -2.86 -14.18 35.36
C ILE A 232 -3.78 -14.76 34.27
N SER A 233 -5.03 -15.03 34.62
CA SER A 233 -6.04 -15.45 33.64
C SER A 233 -6.45 -14.28 32.74
N ALA A 234 -7.00 -14.60 31.57
CA ALA A 234 -7.56 -13.62 30.64
C ALA A 234 -8.63 -12.72 31.31
N GLU A 235 -9.49 -13.28 32.16
CA GLU A 235 -10.50 -12.49 32.88
C GLU A 235 -9.88 -11.49 33.87
N LYS A 236 -8.79 -11.88 34.53
CA LYS A 236 -8.06 -10.98 35.44
C LYS A 236 -7.35 -9.89 34.65
N TYR A 237 -6.81 -10.23 33.48
CA TYR A 237 -6.24 -9.28 32.54
C TYR A 237 -7.27 -8.26 32.03
N GLY A 238 -8.47 -8.72 31.63
CA GLY A 238 -9.56 -7.83 31.21
C GLY A 238 -9.96 -6.83 32.30
N ARG A 239 -10.03 -7.27 33.57
CA ARG A 239 -10.25 -6.35 34.71
C ARG A 239 -9.12 -5.32 34.87
N TYR A 240 -7.89 -5.65 34.51
CA TYR A 240 -6.79 -4.67 34.51
C TYR A 240 -6.94 -3.67 33.37
N CYS A 241 -7.44 -4.09 32.20
CA CYS A 241 -7.78 -3.16 31.12
C CYS A 241 -8.80 -2.11 31.60
N ASP A 242 -9.89 -2.54 32.24
CA ASP A 242 -10.90 -1.62 32.79
C ASP A 242 -10.32 -0.63 33.81
N GLN A 243 -9.42 -1.11 34.67
CA GLN A 243 -8.79 -0.29 35.70
C GLN A 243 -7.87 0.77 35.10
N PHE A 244 -6.99 0.38 34.17
CA PHE A 244 -6.11 1.32 33.46
C PHE A 244 -6.93 2.35 32.68
N LYS A 245 -8.03 1.93 32.05
CA LYS A 245 -8.94 2.82 31.35
C LYS A 245 -9.52 3.90 32.27
N ALA A 246 -9.98 3.51 33.46
CA ALA A 246 -10.51 4.45 34.42
C ALA A 246 -9.48 5.53 34.83
N ASP A 247 -8.19 5.19 34.89
CA ASP A 247 -7.13 6.13 35.28
C ASP A 247 -6.88 7.21 34.22
N PHE A 248 -6.76 6.84 32.94
CA PHE A 248 -6.57 7.85 31.89
C PHE A 248 -7.87 8.56 31.50
N ASP A 249 -9.04 7.94 31.63
CA ASP A 249 -10.33 8.64 31.51
C ASP A 249 -10.43 9.76 32.56
N ALA A 250 -10.01 9.50 33.80
CA ALA A 250 -9.93 10.51 34.85
C ALA A 250 -8.90 11.61 34.53
N ALA A 251 -7.79 11.27 33.87
CA ALA A 251 -6.81 12.25 33.39
C ALA A 251 -7.42 13.16 32.31
N TYR A 252 -8.14 12.62 31.33
CA TYR A 252 -8.83 13.40 30.31
C TYR A 252 -9.93 14.29 30.92
N GLU A 253 -10.69 13.79 31.89
CA GLU A 253 -11.68 14.59 32.64
C GLU A 253 -11.01 15.79 33.34
N PHE A 254 -9.86 15.56 33.99
CA PHE A 254 -9.07 16.64 34.58
C PHE A 254 -8.59 17.63 33.51
N CYS A 255 -8.06 17.16 32.37
CA CYS A 255 -7.60 18.03 31.28
C CYS A 255 -8.73 18.90 30.73
N ALA A 256 -9.91 18.33 30.54
CA ALA A 256 -11.12 19.05 30.12
C ALA A 256 -11.50 20.14 31.13
N SER A 257 -11.37 19.88 32.43
CA SER A 257 -11.62 20.87 33.49
C SER A 257 -10.61 22.03 33.46
N GLN A 258 -9.37 21.77 33.04
CA GLN A 258 -8.29 22.78 32.94
C GLN A 258 -8.30 23.55 31.61
N ARG A 259 -8.99 23.05 30.57
CA ARG A 259 -9.02 23.63 29.22
C ARG A 259 -7.63 23.83 28.62
N SER A 260 -6.73 22.86 28.83
CA SER A 260 -5.35 22.92 28.34
C SER A 260 -5.10 21.83 27.30
N GLU A 261 -4.77 22.25 26.07
CA GLU A 261 -4.39 21.35 24.98
C GLU A 261 -3.09 20.61 25.27
N MET A 262 -2.11 21.28 25.88
CA MET A 262 -0.85 20.65 26.31
C MET A 262 -1.07 19.50 27.29
N LEU A 263 -2.03 19.65 28.22
CA LEU A 263 -2.37 18.57 29.15
C LEU A 263 -3.08 17.41 28.43
N ASN A 264 -3.90 17.66 27.40
CA ASN A 264 -4.45 16.58 26.59
C ASN A 264 -3.36 15.77 25.89
N THR A 265 -2.34 16.42 25.31
CA THR A 265 -1.18 15.71 24.74
C THR A 265 -0.44 14.88 25.79
N CYS A 266 -0.32 15.36 27.02
CA CYS A 266 0.25 14.58 28.11
C CYS A 266 -0.67 13.40 28.49
N ALA A 267 -1.98 13.57 28.51
CA ALA A 267 -2.93 12.49 28.82
C ALA A 267 -2.90 11.38 27.75
N GLU A 268 -2.75 11.75 26.47
CA GLU A 268 -2.51 10.80 25.38
C GLU A 268 -1.21 10.01 25.60
N GLY A 269 -0.13 10.70 25.99
CA GLY A 269 1.13 10.04 26.33
C GLY A 269 1.05 9.13 27.56
N PHE A 270 0.21 9.48 28.55
CA PHE A 270 -0.11 8.59 29.67
C PHE A 270 -0.83 7.34 29.20
N GLU A 271 -1.90 7.48 28.40
CA GLU A 271 -2.65 6.36 27.82
C GLU A 271 -1.72 5.43 27.02
N HIS A 272 -0.87 5.99 26.14
CA HIS A 272 0.08 5.21 25.35
C HIS A 272 1.01 4.37 26.23
N LYS A 273 1.60 4.99 27.25
CA LYS A 273 2.55 4.28 28.11
C LYS A 273 1.86 3.28 29.03
N ALA A 274 0.66 3.60 29.53
CA ALA A 274 -0.10 2.72 30.40
C ALA A 274 -0.56 1.47 29.64
N THR A 275 -1.07 1.65 28.41
CA THR A 275 -1.44 0.54 27.53
C THR A 275 -0.25 -0.31 27.11
N GLU A 276 0.93 0.29 26.84
CA GLU A 276 2.17 -0.45 26.57
C GLU A 276 2.60 -1.33 27.76
N ILE A 277 2.58 -0.77 28.98
CA ILE A 277 2.93 -1.51 30.21
C ILE A 277 1.97 -2.67 30.43
N LEU A 278 0.67 -2.43 30.27
CA LEU A 278 -0.33 -3.48 30.42
C LEU A 278 -0.25 -4.53 29.30
N ALA A 279 0.09 -4.16 28.07
CA ALA A 279 0.31 -5.13 27.01
C ALA A 279 1.49 -6.06 27.30
N ASN A 280 2.52 -5.60 28.03
CA ASN A 280 3.60 -6.49 28.46
C ASN A 280 3.09 -7.58 29.42
N ASP A 281 2.09 -7.29 30.28
CA ASP A 281 1.42 -8.33 31.08
C ASP A 281 0.71 -9.36 30.17
N TRP A 282 0.11 -8.94 29.05
CA TRP A 282 -0.44 -9.86 28.05
C TRP A 282 0.66 -10.76 27.48
N LEU A 283 1.83 -10.20 27.16
CA LEU A 283 2.96 -10.94 26.61
C LEU A 283 3.51 -11.98 27.61
N VAL A 284 3.78 -11.56 28.84
CA VAL A 284 4.59 -12.35 29.79
C VAL A 284 3.79 -13.10 30.85
N ARG A 285 2.57 -12.67 31.20
CA ARG A 285 1.80 -13.20 32.34
C ARG A 285 0.49 -13.87 31.94
N VAL A 286 -0.01 -13.67 30.73
CA VAL A 286 -1.18 -14.40 30.22
C VAL A 286 -0.70 -15.71 29.55
N PRO A 287 -1.24 -16.88 29.94
CA PRO A 287 -0.90 -18.16 29.30
C PRO A 287 -1.19 -18.15 27.80
N ASP A 288 -0.36 -18.80 26.98
CA ASP A 288 -0.49 -18.81 25.52
C ASP A 288 -1.89 -19.25 25.06
N ASN A 289 -2.49 -20.25 25.72
CA ASN A 289 -3.84 -20.75 25.41
C ASN A 289 -4.99 -19.78 25.77
N GLU A 290 -4.71 -18.73 26.54
CA GLU A 290 -5.68 -17.69 26.95
C GLU A 290 -5.45 -16.35 26.22
N LYS A 291 -4.36 -16.19 25.46
CA LYS A 291 -3.99 -14.93 24.80
C LYS A 291 -5.06 -14.39 23.85
N SER A 292 -5.73 -15.25 23.08
CA SER A 292 -6.84 -14.83 22.20
C SER A 292 -8.01 -14.25 22.99
N GLN A 293 -8.36 -14.83 24.15
CA GLN A 293 -9.42 -14.28 25.00
C GLN A 293 -8.99 -12.97 25.64
N ALA A 294 -7.75 -12.88 26.14
CA ALA A 294 -7.21 -11.67 26.72
C ALA A 294 -7.12 -10.52 25.70
N ALA A 295 -6.76 -10.81 24.44
CA ALA A 295 -6.74 -9.83 23.35
C ALA A 295 -8.16 -9.31 23.01
N ARG A 296 -9.17 -10.19 23.03
CA ARG A 296 -10.58 -9.76 22.88
C ARG A 296 -11.00 -8.82 24.01
N LEU A 297 -10.67 -9.14 25.26
CA LEU A 297 -10.97 -8.29 26.41
C LEU A 297 -10.23 -6.94 26.34
N MET A 298 -8.98 -6.93 25.88
CA MET A 298 -8.23 -5.70 25.61
C MET A 298 -8.91 -4.85 24.53
N ASN A 299 -9.35 -5.49 23.45
CA ASN A 299 -10.06 -4.83 22.35
C ASN A 299 -11.41 -4.26 22.77
N ASP A 300 -12.14 -4.95 23.64
CA ASP A 300 -13.42 -4.45 24.15
C ASP A 300 -13.26 -3.15 24.96
N VAL A 301 -12.10 -2.95 25.60
CA VAL A 301 -11.82 -1.78 26.45
C VAL A 301 -11.10 -0.66 25.71
N PHE A 302 -10.02 -0.97 24.97
CA PHE A 302 -9.16 0.03 24.32
C PHE A 302 -9.39 0.16 22.80
N GLY A 303 -10.17 -0.74 22.21
CA GLY A 303 -10.37 -0.81 20.77
C GLY A 303 -9.20 -1.44 20.00
N ALA A 304 -9.43 -1.62 18.71
CA ALA A 304 -8.52 -2.36 17.84
C ALA A 304 -7.22 -1.59 17.56
N ASN A 305 -7.26 -0.25 17.54
CA ASN A 305 -6.05 0.56 17.36
C ASN A 305 -4.96 0.25 18.39
N VAL A 306 -5.30 0.26 19.67
CA VAL A 306 -4.36 -0.05 20.75
C VAL A 306 -4.02 -1.53 20.75
N THR A 307 -5.04 -2.39 20.64
CA THR A 307 -4.87 -3.84 20.74
C THR A 307 -3.96 -4.38 19.64
N CYS A 308 -4.24 -4.03 18.38
CA CYS A 308 -3.46 -4.49 17.23
C CYS A 308 -2.06 -3.86 17.24
N ARG A 309 -1.93 -2.57 17.54
CA ARG A 309 -0.62 -1.90 17.68
C ARG A 309 0.31 -2.67 18.62
N GLU A 310 -0.17 -3.05 19.80
CA GLU A 310 0.65 -3.75 20.79
C GLU A 310 0.99 -5.18 20.38
N ILE A 311 0.05 -5.91 19.78
CA ILE A 311 0.34 -7.27 19.27
C ILE A 311 1.35 -7.21 18.12
N TRP A 312 1.20 -6.28 17.18
CA TRP A 312 2.17 -6.06 16.10
C TRP A 312 3.52 -5.58 16.61
N ARG A 313 3.59 -4.83 17.73
CA ARG A 313 4.86 -4.50 18.41
C ARG A 313 5.58 -5.77 18.85
N PHE A 314 4.86 -6.74 19.43
CA PHE A 314 5.46 -8.01 19.82
C PHE A 314 5.90 -8.86 18.63
N ILE A 315 5.11 -8.89 17.56
CA ILE A 315 5.47 -9.58 16.30
C ILE A 315 6.74 -8.95 15.71
N ARG A 316 6.80 -7.61 15.64
CA ARG A 316 7.97 -6.86 15.17
C ARG A 316 9.23 -7.23 15.96
N ASP A 317 9.14 -7.21 17.28
CA ASP A 317 10.27 -7.46 18.18
C ASP A 317 10.73 -8.93 18.09
N ARG A 318 9.78 -9.86 18.00
CA ARG A 318 10.07 -11.28 17.82
C ARG A 318 10.69 -11.57 16.45
N ALA A 319 10.17 -10.99 15.38
CA ALA A 319 10.74 -11.08 14.04
C ALA A 319 12.16 -10.49 14.00
N TYR A 320 12.37 -9.33 14.63
CA TYR A 320 13.71 -8.72 14.73
C TYR A 320 14.70 -9.64 15.45
N SER A 321 14.28 -10.37 16.50
CA SER A 321 15.16 -11.31 17.18
C SER A 321 15.68 -12.45 16.28
N PHE A 322 14.87 -12.88 15.29
CA PHE A 322 15.30 -13.87 14.29
C PHE A 322 16.28 -13.27 13.28
N LEU A 323 16.05 -12.02 12.85
CA LEU A 323 16.97 -11.30 11.99
C LEU A 323 18.33 -11.08 12.68
N ASP A 324 18.33 -10.62 13.92
CA ASP A 324 19.53 -10.34 14.72
C ASP A 324 20.33 -11.63 15.02
N SER A 325 19.65 -12.70 15.44
CA SER A 325 20.28 -14.00 15.69
C SER A 325 20.64 -14.79 14.43
N HIS A 326 20.29 -14.27 13.26
CA HIS A 326 20.49 -14.91 11.97
C HIS A 326 19.82 -16.29 11.85
N THR A 327 18.59 -16.43 12.35
CA THR A 327 17.81 -17.68 12.30
C THR A 327 16.42 -17.44 11.67
N VAL A 328 15.69 -18.52 11.39
CA VAL A 328 14.30 -18.48 10.90
C VAL A 328 13.33 -19.05 11.95
N PRO A 329 12.12 -18.49 12.09
CA PRO A 329 11.11 -19.02 13.01
C PRO A 329 10.64 -20.40 12.56
N GLN A 330 10.41 -21.29 13.54
CA GLN A 330 9.71 -22.55 13.29
C GLN A 330 8.21 -22.29 13.15
N GLN A 331 7.48 -23.16 12.44
CA GLN A 331 6.02 -23.03 12.26
C GLN A 331 5.22 -22.98 13.57
N GLN A 332 5.79 -23.45 14.68
CA GLN A 332 5.16 -23.44 16.01
C GLN A 332 5.55 -22.22 16.85
N ASP A 333 6.34 -21.28 16.31
CA ASP A 333 6.70 -20.07 17.04
C ASP A 333 5.46 -19.23 17.36
N ASN A 334 5.46 -18.64 18.55
CA ASN A 334 4.35 -17.82 19.03
C ASN A 334 4.06 -16.61 18.13
N LEU A 335 5.04 -16.13 17.35
CA LEU A 335 4.85 -15.09 16.34
C LEU A 335 3.65 -15.36 15.41
N TYR A 336 3.51 -16.58 14.87
CA TYR A 336 2.40 -16.92 13.95
C TYR A 336 1.07 -17.07 14.69
N HIS A 337 1.12 -17.40 15.98
CA HIS A 337 -0.08 -17.37 16.82
C HIS A 337 -0.54 -15.93 17.06
N TRP A 338 0.38 -15.02 17.36
CA TRP A 338 0.07 -13.61 17.59
C TRP A 338 -0.42 -12.90 16.34
N GLU A 339 0.15 -13.20 15.17
CA GLU A 339 -0.33 -12.71 13.88
C GLU A 339 -1.81 -13.05 13.66
N ARG A 340 -2.19 -14.32 13.88
CA ARG A 340 -3.59 -14.74 13.81
C ARG A 340 -4.48 -14.03 14.82
N ILE A 341 -4.00 -13.77 16.04
CA ILE A 341 -4.76 -13.00 17.03
C ILE A 341 -4.95 -11.55 16.57
N ALA A 342 -3.91 -10.92 16.02
CA ALA A 342 -3.99 -9.57 15.47
C ALA A 342 -5.01 -9.54 14.32
N ASP A 343 -4.92 -10.46 13.37
CA ASP A 343 -5.88 -10.60 12.28
C ASP A 343 -7.31 -10.84 12.78
N GLU A 344 -7.51 -11.69 13.79
CA GLU A 344 -8.82 -11.93 14.39
C GLU A 344 -9.40 -10.66 15.01
N VAL A 345 -8.58 -9.84 15.68
CA VAL A 345 -9.02 -8.57 16.28
C VAL A 345 -9.31 -7.53 15.21
N GLU A 346 -8.44 -7.41 14.19
CA GLU A 346 -8.65 -6.50 13.06
C GLU A 346 -9.95 -6.82 12.31
N ASN A 347 -10.24 -8.11 12.12
CA ASN A 347 -11.41 -8.59 11.37
C ASN A 347 -12.64 -8.86 12.26
N ALA A 348 -12.64 -8.48 13.54
CA ALA A 348 -13.70 -8.80 14.51
C ALA A 348 -15.05 -8.08 14.27
N GLY A 349 -15.24 -7.43 13.12
CA GLY A 349 -16.52 -6.87 12.66
C GLY A 349 -16.91 -5.53 13.28
N ARG A 350 -16.02 -4.84 14.01
CA ARG A 350 -16.19 -3.44 14.41
C ARG A 350 -15.33 -2.55 13.50
N PRO A 351 -15.92 -1.63 12.71
CA PRO A 351 -15.14 -0.65 11.96
C PRO A 351 -14.27 0.18 12.93
N PHE A 352 -12.98 0.28 12.67
CA PHE A 352 -12.08 1.20 13.37
C PHE A 352 -11.13 1.82 12.36
N SER A 353 -10.84 3.12 12.48
CA SER A 353 -9.85 3.77 11.61
C SER A 353 -8.44 3.57 12.18
N PRO A 354 -7.52 2.88 11.49
CA PRO A 354 -6.13 2.69 11.87
C PRO A 354 -5.44 4.01 12.15
N SER A 355 -4.97 4.17 13.38
CA SER A 355 -4.05 5.25 13.73
C SER A 355 -2.73 5.11 12.96
N GLU A 356 -2.08 6.22 12.64
CA GLU A 356 -0.75 6.22 12.01
C GLU A 356 0.26 5.36 12.79
N ARG A 357 0.14 5.34 14.12
CA ARG A 357 0.99 4.54 15.01
C ARG A 357 0.78 3.03 14.83
N PHE A 358 -0.46 2.59 14.66
CA PHE A 358 -0.77 1.19 14.36
C PHE A 358 -0.23 0.81 12.97
N ILE A 359 -0.53 1.61 11.94
CA ILE A 359 -0.05 1.37 10.55
C ILE A 359 1.48 1.25 10.54
N SER A 360 2.17 2.22 11.12
CA SER A 360 3.64 2.24 11.20
C SER A 360 4.21 1.00 11.91
N MET A 361 3.56 0.54 12.99
CA MET A 361 3.98 -0.66 13.71
C MET A 361 3.78 -1.93 12.87
N LYS A 362 2.62 -2.06 12.23
CA LYS A 362 2.28 -3.20 11.37
C LYS A 362 3.19 -3.27 10.16
N ASP A 363 3.42 -2.16 9.46
CA ASP A 363 4.31 -2.08 8.31
C ASP A 363 5.73 -2.52 8.66
N LYS A 364 6.25 -2.09 9.81
CA LYS A 364 7.57 -2.51 10.29
C LYS A 364 7.64 -3.98 10.64
N ALA A 365 6.58 -4.53 11.24
CA ALA A 365 6.49 -5.96 11.52
C ALA A 365 6.47 -6.79 10.22
N LEU A 366 5.62 -6.41 9.26
CA LEU A 366 5.51 -7.05 7.94
C LEU A 366 6.82 -6.94 7.15
N GLU A 367 7.52 -5.81 7.24
CA GLU A 367 8.86 -5.64 6.65
C GLU A 367 9.84 -6.68 7.23
N HIS A 368 9.89 -6.82 8.56
CA HIS A 368 10.75 -7.82 9.21
C HIS A 368 10.37 -9.25 8.80
N LEU A 369 9.08 -9.58 8.76
CA LEU A 369 8.59 -10.88 8.30
C LEU A 369 9.01 -11.16 6.85
N GLY A 370 8.86 -10.18 5.96
CA GLY A 370 9.30 -10.28 4.57
C GLY A 370 10.81 -10.53 4.43
N TYR A 371 11.65 -9.96 5.30
CA TYR A 371 13.08 -10.27 5.33
C TYR A 371 13.37 -11.70 5.81
N ILE A 372 12.61 -12.21 6.78
CA ILE A 372 12.73 -13.60 7.24
C ILE A 372 12.35 -14.57 6.12
N GLU A 373 11.21 -14.34 5.45
CA GLU A 373 10.76 -15.17 4.33
C GLU A 373 11.75 -15.13 3.16
N SER A 374 12.24 -13.94 2.84
CA SER A 374 13.31 -13.73 1.85
C SER A 374 14.52 -14.61 2.15
N ARG A 375 14.95 -14.64 3.40
CA ARG A 375 16.11 -15.43 3.82
C ARG A 375 15.85 -16.92 3.66
N ALA A 376 14.72 -17.41 4.15
CA ALA A 376 14.36 -18.82 4.01
C ALA A 376 14.32 -19.24 2.52
N LEU A 377 13.75 -18.40 1.66
CA LEU A 377 13.72 -18.62 0.21
C LEU A 377 15.13 -18.62 -0.40
N LYS A 378 16.00 -17.68 -0.01
CA LYS A 378 17.40 -17.65 -0.46
C LYS A 378 18.19 -18.88 0.00
N GLU A 379 17.94 -19.38 1.21
CA GLU A 379 18.53 -20.63 1.72
C GLU A 379 18.07 -21.83 0.85
N GLN A 380 16.77 -21.95 0.58
CA GLN A 380 16.21 -22.96 -0.34
C GLN A 380 16.81 -22.89 -1.75
N TYR A 381 17.00 -21.67 -2.29
CA TYR A 381 17.66 -21.46 -3.58
C TYR A 381 19.14 -21.87 -3.58
N ASN A 382 19.84 -21.70 -2.46
CA ASN A 382 21.26 -22.07 -2.34
C ASN A 382 21.47 -23.59 -2.26
N GLU A 383 20.44 -24.38 -1.92
CA GLU A 383 20.48 -25.84 -1.97
C GLU A 383 20.48 -26.40 -3.40
N GLN A 384 20.05 -25.61 -4.38
CA GLN A 384 19.93 -26.05 -5.76
C GLN A 384 21.30 -26.11 -6.46
N ARG A 385 21.55 -27.21 -7.17
CA ARG A 385 22.76 -27.37 -8.00
C ARG A 385 22.59 -26.90 -9.45
N ILE A 386 21.35 -26.81 -9.92
CA ILE A 386 21.00 -26.17 -11.19
C ILE A 386 20.40 -24.82 -10.83
N ARG A 387 21.05 -23.72 -11.22
CA ARG A 387 20.63 -22.37 -10.84
C ARG A 387 20.54 -21.50 -12.09
N ILE A 388 19.34 -21.03 -12.41
CA ILE A 388 19.07 -20.17 -13.54
C ILE A 388 18.68 -18.79 -13.00
N PHE A 389 19.54 -17.80 -13.21
CA PHE A 389 19.35 -16.45 -12.72
C PHE A 389 18.45 -15.65 -13.65
N VAL A 390 17.31 -15.18 -13.12
CA VAL A 390 16.31 -14.40 -13.85
C VAL A 390 16.48 -12.93 -13.48
N THR A 391 17.08 -12.15 -14.38
CA THR A 391 17.45 -10.77 -14.08
C THR A 391 16.27 -9.80 -14.15
N THR A 392 16.02 -9.04 -13.07
CA THR A 392 14.92 -8.09 -12.97
C THR A 392 15.32 -6.70 -12.45
N HIS A 393 14.64 -5.66 -12.92
CA HIS A 393 14.78 -4.27 -12.45
C HIS A 393 13.44 -3.64 -12.02
N LYS A 394 12.36 -4.43 -12.04
CA LYS A 394 11.00 -4.04 -11.65
C LYS A 394 10.24 -5.23 -11.07
N GLU A 395 9.09 -5.00 -10.45
CA GLU A 395 8.24 -6.10 -9.99
C GLU A 395 7.63 -6.85 -11.17
N VAL A 396 7.59 -8.18 -11.06
CA VAL A 396 7.10 -9.11 -12.09
C VAL A 396 6.43 -10.31 -11.44
N ASP A 397 5.44 -10.88 -12.13
CA ASP A 397 4.97 -12.24 -11.82
C ASP A 397 6.10 -13.22 -12.15
N LYS A 398 6.33 -14.19 -11.25
CA LYS A 398 7.42 -15.17 -11.36
C LYS A 398 6.89 -16.61 -11.32
N PRO A 399 7.48 -17.54 -12.09
CA PRO A 399 7.20 -18.96 -11.93
C PRO A 399 7.50 -19.45 -10.50
N GLN A 400 6.75 -20.45 -10.03
CA GLN A 400 7.07 -21.14 -8.78
C GLN A 400 8.10 -22.23 -9.09
N SER A 401 9.38 -21.90 -8.93
CA SER A 401 10.51 -22.77 -9.24
C SER A 401 11.69 -22.43 -8.33
N ASP A 402 12.38 -23.44 -7.80
CA ASP A 402 13.58 -23.24 -6.99
C ASP A 402 14.83 -23.06 -7.87
N ILE A 403 14.75 -23.53 -9.13
CA ILE A 403 15.81 -23.40 -10.13
C ILE A 403 15.81 -22.02 -10.79
N LEU A 404 14.64 -21.42 -11.06
CA LEU A 404 14.50 -20.07 -11.62
C LEU A 404 14.59 -19.01 -10.52
N GLN A 405 15.78 -18.49 -10.30
CA GLN A 405 16.10 -17.64 -9.15
C GLN A 405 16.17 -16.17 -9.56
N PRO A 406 15.25 -15.30 -9.08
CA PRO A 406 15.27 -13.90 -9.45
C PRO A 406 16.47 -13.16 -8.85
N VAL A 407 17.08 -12.28 -9.65
CA VAL A 407 18.15 -11.38 -9.22
C VAL A 407 17.78 -9.94 -9.59
N GLN A 408 17.66 -9.09 -8.59
CA GLN A 408 17.46 -7.67 -8.76
C GLN A 408 18.77 -7.01 -9.16
N VAL A 409 18.74 -6.21 -10.24
CA VAL A 409 19.90 -5.45 -10.68
C VAL A 409 19.87 -3.97 -10.29
N GLY A 410 21.03 -3.45 -9.94
CA GLY A 410 21.24 -2.05 -9.57
C GLY A 410 20.24 -1.55 -8.51
N PRO A 411 20.05 -2.28 -7.38
CA PRO A 411 19.13 -1.86 -6.34
C PRO A 411 19.57 -0.49 -5.80
N LYS A 412 18.74 0.53 -6.03
CA LYS A 412 18.93 1.87 -5.45
C LYS A 412 18.30 1.92 -4.06
N ASN A 413 17.11 2.51 -3.97
CA ASN A 413 16.39 2.72 -2.70
C ASN A 413 15.28 1.68 -2.45
N LYS A 414 14.97 0.82 -3.42
CA LYS A 414 13.94 -0.22 -3.31
C LYS A 414 14.58 -1.58 -3.53
N ARG A 415 14.44 -2.48 -2.56
CA ARG A 415 14.88 -3.87 -2.65
C ARG A 415 13.66 -4.78 -2.75
N PHE A 416 13.73 -5.80 -3.59
CA PHE A 416 12.71 -6.84 -3.72
C PHE A 416 13.06 -7.99 -2.77
N PRO A 417 12.29 -8.21 -1.68
CA PRO A 417 12.60 -9.26 -0.71
C PRO A 417 12.66 -10.65 -1.36
N TRP A 418 11.87 -10.90 -2.40
CA TRP A 418 11.83 -12.19 -3.10
C TRP A 418 12.99 -12.43 -4.10
N ALA A 419 13.96 -11.52 -4.23
CA ALA A 419 15.10 -11.63 -5.16
C ALA A 419 16.46 -11.57 -4.44
N PHE A 420 17.46 -12.25 -5.01
CA PHE A 420 18.85 -11.92 -4.74
C PHE A 420 19.17 -10.51 -5.22
N GLN A 421 20.25 -9.92 -4.72
CA GLN A 421 20.64 -8.56 -5.04
C GLN A 421 22.02 -8.59 -5.67
N ASP A 422 22.17 -8.00 -6.85
CA ASP A 422 23.44 -8.02 -7.57
C ASP A 422 24.52 -7.14 -6.93
N ASP A 423 24.19 -6.37 -5.88
CA ASP A 423 25.11 -5.54 -5.09
C ASP A 423 25.64 -6.23 -3.81
N GLU A 424 25.28 -7.50 -3.59
CA GLU A 424 25.80 -8.33 -2.50
C GLU A 424 27.14 -8.98 -2.89
N GLY A 425 28.09 -9.13 -1.95
CA GLY A 425 29.37 -9.79 -2.22
C GLY A 425 30.27 -9.05 -3.22
N GLU A 426 31.11 -9.77 -3.96
CA GLU A 426 31.94 -9.18 -5.03
C GLU A 426 31.06 -8.89 -6.26
N ASN A 427 30.96 -7.63 -6.67
CA ASN A 427 29.98 -7.21 -7.67
C ASN A 427 30.40 -6.00 -8.51
N ILE A 428 29.56 -5.71 -9.52
CA ILE A 428 29.64 -4.52 -10.39
C ILE A 428 28.26 -3.86 -10.54
N ALA A 429 27.41 -3.89 -9.51
CA ALA A 429 26.02 -3.40 -9.58
C ALA A 429 25.91 -1.94 -10.02
N ASP A 430 26.85 -1.08 -9.59
CA ASP A 430 26.93 0.33 -10.00
C ASP A 430 27.11 0.52 -11.52
N LYS A 431 27.62 -0.52 -12.21
CA LYS A 431 27.80 -0.53 -13.66
C LYS A 431 26.57 -1.02 -14.41
N ASN A 432 25.45 -1.33 -13.75
CA ASN A 432 24.20 -1.77 -14.40
C ASN A 432 23.72 -0.83 -15.53
N PRO A 433 23.82 0.52 -15.44
CA PRO A 433 23.46 1.39 -16.57
C PRO A 433 24.23 1.10 -17.88
N MET A 434 25.42 0.49 -17.79
CA MET A 434 26.27 0.12 -18.91
C MET A 434 26.19 -1.37 -19.24
N TYR A 435 26.38 -2.23 -18.23
CA TYR A 435 26.47 -3.67 -18.35
C TYR A 435 25.10 -4.36 -18.39
N CYS A 436 24.03 -3.60 -18.10
CA CYS A 436 22.66 -4.10 -18.06
C CYS A 436 22.58 -5.38 -17.22
N GLU A 437 21.93 -6.42 -17.74
CA GLU A 437 21.72 -7.67 -17.02
C GLU A 437 23.02 -8.46 -16.73
N LEU A 438 24.17 -8.10 -17.33
CA LEU A 438 25.45 -8.76 -17.06
C LEU A 438 25.95 -8.55 -15.63
N THR A 439 25.43 -7.57 -14.89
CA THR A 439 25.79 -7.41 -13.48
C THR A 439 25.35 -8.63 -12.66
N THR A 440 24.19 -9.24 -13.00
CA THR A 440 23.77 -10.54 -12.47
C THR A 440 24.74 -11.66 -12.86
N GLN A 441 25.20 -11.70 -14.12
CA GLN A 441 26.16 -12.71 -14.57
C GLN A 441 27.49 -12.61 -13.81
N TYR A 442 28.01 -11.39 -13.62
CA TYR A 442 29.23 -11.14 -12.85
C TYR A 442 29.04 -11.53 -11.38
N TRP A 443 27.92 -11.12 -10.78
CA TRP A 443 27.58 -11.48 -9.41
C TRP A 443 27.52 -13.01 -9.23
N ALA A 444 26.85 -13.73 -10.13
CA ALA A 444 26.80 -15.19 -10.09
C ALA A 444 28.19 -15.82 -10.28
N TRP A 445 29.03 -15.23 -11.14
CA TRP A 445 30.41 -15.68 -11.35
C TRP A 445 31.24 -15.65 -10.06
N LYS A 446 31.11 -14.58 -9.27
CA LYS A 446 31.93 -14.37 -8.07
C LYS A 446 31.37 -14.98 -6.79
N ASN A 447 30.05 -15.10 -6.69
CA ASN A 447 29.39 -15.39 -5.41
C ASN A 447 28.67 -16.73 -5.35
N VAL A 448 28.47 -17.44 -6.48
CA VAL A 448 27.68 -18.67 -6.54
C VAL A 448 28.54 -19.89 -6.84
N ASP A 449 28.26 -21.00 -6.14
CA ASP A 449 28.69 -22.35 -6.51
C ASP A 449 27.50 -23.21 -6.98
N ALA A 450 27.51 -23.66 -8.23
CA ALA A 450 26.47 -24.52 -8.83
C ALA A 450 27.09 -25.50 -9.85
N ASP A 451 26.36 -26.55 -10.22
CA ASP A 451 26.78 -27.48 -11.30
C ASP A 451 26.39 -26.93 -12.69
N TYR A 452 25.25 -26.23 -12.77
CA TYR A 452 24.79 -25.52 -13.95
C TYR A 452 24.40 -24.08 -13.60
N TYR A 453 24.86 -23.15 -14.44
CA TYR A 453 24.56 -21.72 -14.36
C TYR A 453 23.72 -21.34 -15.57
N GLY A 454 22.52 -20.83 -15.32
CA GLY A 454 21.64 -20.29 -16.34
C GLY A 454 21.43 -18.79 -16.21
N PHE A 455 21.08 -18.16 -17.32
CA PHE A 455 20.81 -16.75 -17.41
C PHE A 455 19.58 -16.49 -18.27
N CYS A 456 18.59 -15.82 -17.70
CA CYS A 456 17.33 -15.42 -18.33
C CYS A 456 17.00 -13.97 -17.98
N HIS A 457 16.16 -13.33 -18.78
CA HIS A 457 15.65 -12.00 -18.47
C HIS A 457 14.29 -12.09 -17.76
N TYR A 458 13.90 -11.07 -17.00
CA TYR A 458 12.60 -11.03 -16.30
C TYR A 458 11.37 -11.32 -17.17
N ARG A 459 11.46 -11.08 -18.48
CA ARG A 459 10.38 -11.29 -19.45
C ARG A 459 10.71 -12.25 -20.57
N ARG A 460 11.88 -12.90 -20.54
CA ARG A 460 12.30 -13.87 -21.55
C ARG A 460 12.84 -15.12 -20.91
N TYR A 461 12.18 -16.24 -21.21
CA TYR A 461 12.46 -17.55 -20.63
C TYR A 461 12.68 -18.55 -21.76
N PHE A 462 13.49 -19.57 -21.50
CA PHE A 462 13.50 -20.75 -22.38
C PHE A 462 12.17 -21.49 -22.27
N ASP A 463 11.71 -22.02 -23.39
CA ASP A 463 10.65 -23.01 -23.40
C ASP A 463 11.23 -24.40 -23.13
N PHE A 464 10.92 -24.94 -21.96
CA PHE A 464 11.36 -26.24 -21.49
C PHE A 464 10.34 -27.35 -21.74
N SER A 465 9.18 -27.04 -22.32
CA SER A 465 8.09 -28.00 -22.55
C SER A 465 8.47 -29.12 -23.55
N GLY A 466 9.38 -28.80 -24.48
CA GLY A 466 9.71 -29.66 -25.62
C GLY A 466 8.64 -29.71 -26.70
N VAL A 467 7.64 -28.83 -26.64
CA VAL A 467 6.59 -28.66 -27.65
C VAL A 467 6.99 -27.53 -28.59
N GLU A 468 6.81 -27.74 -29.89
CA GLU A 468 7.09 -26.68 -30.87
C GLU A 468 5.98 -25.61 -30.85
N HIS A 469 6.36 -24.36 -30.62
CA HIS A 469 5.47 -23.21 -30.66
C HIS A 469 5.78 -22.27 -31.83
N LYS A 470 4.77 -21.49 -32.24
CA LYS A 470 4.91 -20.53 -33.33
C LYS A 470 5.72 -19.31 -32.87
N GLU A 471 6.80 -19.03 -33.58
CA GLU A 471 7.65 -17.85 -33.38
C GLU A 471 7.20 -16.67 -34.25
N ASN A 472 7.51 -15.45 -33.80
CA ASN A 472 7.41 -14.23 -34.60
C ASN A 472 8.58 -14.14 -35.61
N ALA A 473 8.62 -13.05 -36.39
CA ALA A 473 9.70 -12.78 -37.34
C ALA A 473 11.06 -12.47 -36.67
N TYR A 474 11.17 -12.56 -35.35
CA TYR A 474 12.38 -12.37 -34.55
C TYR A 474 12.82 -13.67 -33.85
N GLY A 475 12.14 -14.80 -34.11
CA GLY A 475 12.46 -16.08 -33.47
C GLY A 475 12.00 -16.19 -32.01
N GLU A 476 11.08 -15.33 -31.57
CA GLU A 476 10.50 -15.35 -30.21
C GLU A 476 9.07 -15.87 -30.25
N ILE A 477 8.70 -16.71 -29.28
CA ILE A 477 7.30 -17.00 -28.96
C ILE A 477 6.75 -15.78 -28.22
N MET A 478 5.74 -15.12 -28.77
CA MET A 478 5.11 -13.99 -28.08
C MET A 478 3.97 -14.49 -27.20
N ASP A 479 4.02 -14.16 -25.92
CA ASP A 479 2.92 -14.32 -24.98
C ASP A 479 2.80 -13.04 -24.15
N ASP A 480 1.69 -12.86 -23.43
CA ASP A 480 1.44 -11.62 -22.72
C ASP A 480 1.83 -11.71 -21.26
N TYR A 481 1.38 -12.75 -20.55
CA TYR A 481 1.42 -12.81 -19.09
C TYR A 481 2.15 -14.04 -18.55
N ILE A 482 2.82 -13.87 -17.41
CA ILE A 482 3.39 -14.97 -16.62
C ILE A 482 2.29 -15.43 -15.66
N ASP A 483 1.62 -16.53 -15.97
CA ASP A 483 0.54 -17.09 -15.15
C ASP A 483 0.55 -18.62 -15.15
N ALA A 484 -0.32 -19.23 -14.35
CA ALA A 484 -0.38 -20.68 -14.21
C ALA A 484 -0.54 -21.42 -15.56
N ALA A 485 -1.21 -20.80 -16.55
CA ALA A 485 -1.38 -21.40 -17.86
C ALA A 485 -0.10 -21.30 -18.70
N SER A 486 0.56 -20.14 -18.73
CA SER A 486 1.82 -19.98 -19.46
C SER A 486 2.99 -20.74 -18.82
N ILE A 487 3.08 -20.78 -17.48
CA ILE A 487 4.05 -21.59 -16.73
C ILE A 487 3.94 -23.06 -17.13
N LYS A 488 2.73 -23.61 -17.13
CA LYS A 488 2.49 -25.01 -17.56
C LYS A 488 2.77 -25.21 -19.05
N ARG A 489 2.41 -24.23 -19.90
CA ARG A 489 2.57 -24.33 -21.35
C ARG A 489 4.04 -24.43 -21.76
N TYR A 490 4.90 -23.64 -21.14
CA TYR A 490 6.34 -23.56 -21.47
C TYR A 490 7.25 -24.35 -20.52
N GLY A 491 6.68 -25.11 -19.59
CA GLY A 491 7.43 -25.93 -18.64
C GLY A 491 8.34 -25.12 -17.70
N LEU A 492 7.85 -23.99 -17.18
CA LEU A 492 8.62 -23.11 -16.28
C LEU A 492 8.65 -23.63 -14.83
N ASP A 493 8.83 -24.93 -14.67
CA ASP A 493 8.87 -25.67 -13.40
C ASP A 493 10.14 -26.52 -13.31
N ASP A 494 10.55 -26.89 -12.09
CA ASP A 494 11.84 -27.55 -11.85
C ASP A 494 12.00 -28.89 -12.58
N GLU A 495 10.92 -29.67 -12.71
CA GLU A 495 10.98 -30.99 -13.35
C GLU A 495 11.12 -30.88 -14.86
N SER A 496 10.37 -29.96 -15.48
CA SER A 496 10.49 -29.64 -16.90
C SER A 496 11.89 -29.12 -17.23
N ILE A 497 12.45 -28.23 -16.40
CA ILE A 497 13.81 -27.69 -16.58
C ILE A 497 14.85 -28.81 -16.53
N LYS A 498 14.84 -29.65 -15.48
CA LYS A 498 15.79 -30.78 -15.34
C LYS A 498 15.74 -31.71 -16.55
N LYS A 499 14.53 -32.06 -17.00
CA LYS A 499 14.33 -32.92 -18.18
C LYS A 499 14.85 -32.25 -19.45
N ALA A 500 14.59 -30.95 -19.63
CA ALA A 500 14.99 -30.21 -20.81
C ALA A 500 16.51 -30.05 -20.91
N ILE A 501 17.25 -29.90 -19.81
CA ILE A 501 18.71 -29.71 -19.85
C ILE A 501 19.51 -31.01 -19.71
N ALA A 502 18.86 -32.14 -19.43
CA ALA A 502 19.52 -33.42 -19.19
C ALA A 502 20.49 -33.81 -20.32
N GLY A 503 21.76 -33.99 -19.96
CA GLY A 503 22.83 -34.42 -20.88
C GLY A 503 23.35 -33.34 -21.83
N ALA A 504 22.90 -32.09 -21.70
CA ALA A 504 23.45 -30.94 -22.41
C ALA A 504 24.58 -30.30 -21.61
N ASP A 505 25.61 -29.82 -22.30
CA ASP A 505 26.73 -29.09 -21.70
C ASP A 505 26.48 -27.59 -21.75
N VAL A 506 25.83 -27.16 -22.84
CA VAL A 506 25.39 -25.79 -23.10
C VAL A 506 23.97 -25.84 -23.67
N VAL A 507 23.10 -25.02 -23.12
CA VAL A 507 21.78 -24.72 -23.67
C VAL A 507 21.77 -23.26 -24.09
N THR A 508 21.23 -22.96 -25.27
CA THR A 508 21.08 -21.58 -25.75
C THR A 508 19.81 -21.45 -26.61
N THR A 509 19.50 -20.24 -27.05
CA THR A 509 18.39 -19.99 -27.97
C THR A 509 18.74 -20.51 -29.36
N ARG A 510 17.74 -20.74 -30.20
CA ARG A 510 17.93 -21.22 -31.57
C ARG A 510 18.76 -20.26 -32.41
N TRP A 511 19.56 -20.82 -33.31
CA TRP A 511 20.29 -20.05 -34.32
C TRP A 511 19.34 -19.60 -35.44
N GLY A 512 18.80 -18.38 -35.32
CA GLY A 512 17.92 -17.77 -36.33
C GLY A 512 18.68 -17.29 -37.57
N ASP A 513 18.01 -17.22 -38.74
CA ASP A 513 18.56 -16.67 -39.99
C ASP A 513 18.23 -15.18 -40.15
N LEU A 514 19.22 -14.31 -39.95
CA LEU A 514 19.18 -12.83 -40.04
C LEU A 514 18.75 -12.26 -41.40
N ARG A 515 18.62 -13.10 -42.44
CA ARG A 515 18.04 -12.67 -43.72
C ARG A 515 16.52 -12.72 -43.69
N GLU A 516 15.98 -13.61 -42.87
CA GLU A 516 14.54 -13.82 -42.68
C GLU A 516 14.01 -13.04 -41.48
N ILE A 517 14.89 -12.70 -40.53
CA ILE A 517 14.57 -12.03 -39.27
C ILE A 517 15.32 -10.67 -39.14
N ILE A 518 14.67 -9.67 -38.54
CA ILE A 518 15.16 -8.27 -38.37
C ILE A 518 15.40 -7.52 -39.69
N GLU A 519 14.36 -6.87 -40.21
CA GLU A 519 14.41 -5.84 -41.28
C GLU A 519 15.17 -6.22 -42.57
N GLY A 520 15.59 -7.48 -42.72
CA GLY A 520 16.34 -8.00 -43.87
C GLY A 520 17.78 -7.47 -44.00
N TYR A 521 18.38 -6.95 -42.93
CA TYR A 521 19.76 -6.44 -43.00
C TYR A 521 20.78 -7.54 -43.30
N GLY A 522 20.50 -8.78 -42.88
CA GLY A 522 21.20 -9.97 -43.32
C GLY A 522 22.49 -10.32 -42.57
N SER A 523 23.07 -9.47 -41.72
CA SER A 523 24.23 -9.85 -40.88
C SER A 523 24.35 -9.06 -39.58
N PRO A 524 25.03 -9.59 -38.54
CA PRO A 524 25.13 -8.91 -37.24
C PRO A 524 25.75 -7.52 -37.33
N ILE A 525 26.79 -7.32 -38.15
CA ILE A 525 27.43 -6.01 -38.33
C ILE A 525 26.50 -4.98 -38.97
N LYS A 526 25.66 -5.41 -39.93
CA LYS A 526 24.70 -4.51 -40.57
C LYS A 526 23.57 -4.14 -39.63
N ILE A 527 23.08 -5.10 -38.84
CA ILE A 527 22.08 -4.83 -37.79
C ILE A 527 22.63 -3.80 -36.80
N TYR A 528 23.87 -3.96 -36.34
CA TYR A 528 24.50 -3.01 -35.42
C TYR A 528 24.68 -1.63 -36.06
N GLN A 529 25.08 -1.57 -37.34
CA GLN A 529 25.24 -0.31 -38.07
C GLN A 529 23.94 0.47 -38.25
N HIS A 530 22.81 -0.23 -38.42
CA HIS A 530 21.50 0.40 -38.64
C HIS A 530 20.72 0.64 -37.34
N ALA A 531 21.22 0.18 -36.20
CA ALA A 531 20.64 0.50 -34.90
C ALA A 531 20.86 2.00 -34.60
N PRO A 532 19.80 2.84 -34.58
CA PRO A 532 19.94 4.30 -34.58
C PRO A 532 20.59 4.87 -33.32
N LYS A 533 20.63 4.08 -32.25
CA LYS A 533 21.15 4.47 -30.93
C LYS A 533 22.49 3.81 -30.59
N LEU A 534 23.07 3.01 -31.50
CA LEU A 534 24.38 2.36 -31.31
C LEU A 534 25.40 2.95 -32.28
N HIS A 535 26.69 2.79 -31.96
CA HIS A 535 27.77 3.32 -32.77
C HIS A 535 28.64 2.20 -33.35
N LEU A 536 28.72 2.11 -34.68
CA LEU A 536 29.53 1.08 -35.35
C LEU A 536 31.01 1.10 -34.92
N ARG A 537 31.54 2.27 -34.53
CA ARG A 537 32.91 2.39 -34.00
C ARG A 537 33.13 1.53 -32.75
N ASP A 538 32.10 1.37 -31.91
CA ASP A 538 32.18 0.62 -30.66
C ASP A 538 32.32 -0.88 -30.94
N LEU A 539 31.54 -1.39 -31.91
CA LEU A 539 31.65 -2.78 -32.37
C LEU A 539 33.02 -3.07 -32.99
N ARG A 540 33.57 -2.12 -33.76
CA ARG A 540 34.92 -2.27 -34.35
C ARG A 540 36.01 -2.28 -33.27
N HIS A 541 35.90 -1.37 -32.30
CA HIS A 541 36.84 -1.30 -31.20
C HIS A 541 36.81 -2.56 -30.33
N MET A 542 35.62 -3.10 -30.04
CA MET A 542 35.49 -4.40 -29.38
C MET A 542 36.14 -5.54 -30.20
N TYR A 543 35.94 -5.56 -31.52
CA TYR A 543 36.56 -6.55 -32.39
C TYR A 543 38.10 -6.46 -32.36
N ASP A 544 38.65 -5.24 -32.36
CA ASP A 544 40.10 -5.02 -32.29
C ASP A 544 40.67 -5.52 -30.95
N ILE A 545 40.00 -5.19 -29.83
CA ILE A 545 40.34 -5.71 -28.49
C ILE A 545 40.30 -7.23 -28.46
N LEU A 546 39.24 -7.85 -28.99
CA LEU A 546 39.10 -9.30 -29.06
C LEU A 546 40.25 -9.93 -29.84
N CYS A 547 40.61 -9.37 -31.00
CA CYS A 547 41.69 -9.91 -31.82
C CYS A 547 43.07 -9.70 -31.21
N GLU A 548 43.27 -8.64 -30.41
CA GLU A 548 44.51 -8.40 -29.67
C GLU A 548 44.67 -9.40 -28.51
N MET A 549 43.63 -9.55 -27.69
CA MET A 549 43.66 -10.39 -26.49
C MET A 549 43.57 -11.89 -26.83
N HIS A 550 42.81 -12.24 -27.87
CA HIS A 550 42.54 -13.61 -28.28
C HIS A 550 42.64 -13.79 -29.81
N PRO A 551 43.86 -13.76 -30.41
CA PRO A 551 44.02 -13.75 -31.86
C PRO A 551 43.36 -14.91 -32.63
N ASP A 552 43.23 -16.10 -32.02
CA ASP A 552 42.57 -17.26 -32.65
C ASP A 552 41.05 -17.04 -32.83
N TYR A 553 40.41 -16.20 -32.00
CA TYR A 553 38.99 -15.89 -32.12
C TYR A 553 38.64 -15.03 -33.34
N LYS A 554 39.65 -14.44 -34.01
CA LYS A 554 39.44 -13.61 -35.21
C LYS A 554 38.64 -14.35 -36.29
N VAL A 555 38.94 -15.63 -36.52
CA VAL A 555 38.26 -16.44 -37.55
C VAL A 555 36.76 -16.54 -37.27
N ASP A 556 36.40 -16.73 -36.00
CA ASP A 556 35.03 -16.91 -35.54
C ASP A 556 34.28 -15.56 -35.49
N ALA A 557 34.97 -14.50 -35.09
CA ALA A 557 34.44 -13.14 -35.11
C ALA A 557 34.12 -12.67 -36.54
N ASP A 558 35.03 -12.89 -37.49
CA ASP A 558 34.81 -12.58 -38.90
C ASP A 558 33.62 -13.39 -39.47
N ALA A 559 33.57 -14.69 -39.16
CA ALA A 559 32.51 -15.58 -39.62
C ALA A 559 31.13 -15.19 -39.04
N PHE A 560 31.07 -14.80 -37.76
CA PHE A 560 29.85 -14.35 -37.13
C PHE A 560 29.39 -13.00 -37.69
N LEU A 561 30.24 -11.97 -37.64
CA LEU A 561 29.86 -10.59 -37.98
C LEU A 561 29.42 -10.43 -39.44
N HIS A 562 29.99 -11.22 -40.35
CA HIS A 562 29.62 -11.23 -41.77
C HIS A 562 28.64 -12.36 -42.14
N GLY A 563 28.36 -13.26 -41.21
CA GLY A 563 27.44 -14.37 -41.38
C GLY A 563 25.98 -13.95 -41.33
N HIS A 564 25.10 -14.95 -41.39
CA HIS A 564 23.65 -14.77 -41.45
C HIS A 564 22.92 -15.44 -40.29
N ARG A 565 23.62 -15.99 -39.29
CA ARG A 565 22.97 -16.69 -38.18
C ARG A 565 23.39 -16.12 -36.83
N SER A 566 22.46 -16.07 -35.89
CA SER A 566 22.70 -15.60 -34.51
C SER A 566 21.73 -16.30 -33.55
N CYS A 567 22.21 -16.59 -32.35
CA CYS A 567 21.37 -16.74 -31.16
C CYS A 567 20.90 -15.34 -30.72
N PHE A 568 19.65 -15.23 -30.30
CA PHE A 568 19.08 -13.99 -29.75
C PHE A 568 19.25 -13.93 -28.25
N CYS A 569 19.53 -12.71 -27.76
CA CYS A 569 19.84 -12.40 -26.37
C CYS A 569 21.09 -13.13 -25.85
N ASN A 570 21.60 -12.69 -24.70
CA ASN A 570 22.70 -13.34 -23.98
C ASN A 570 22.18 -14.43 -23.03
N MET A 571 21.21 -15.24 -23.47
CA MET A 571 20.60 -16.31 -22.66
C MET A 571 21.31 -17.64 -22.88
N PHE A 572 21.65 -18.32 -21.78
CA PHE A 572 22.30 -19.63 -21.81
C PHE A 572 22.01 -20.43 -20.54
N ILE A 573 22.29 -21.74 -20.58
CA ILE A 573 22.50 -22.59 -19.41
C ILE A 573 23.77 -23.40 -19.68
N MET A 574 24.80 -23.23 -18.86
CA MET A 574 26.11 -23.83 -19.06
C MET A 574 26.51 -24.64 -17.84
N ARG A 575 27.26 -25.74 -18.04
CA ARG A 575 27.99 -26.36 -16.93
C ARG A 575 28.95 -25.38 -16.27
N LYS A 576 29.23 -25.61 -14.99
CA LYS A 576 30.15 -24.81 -14.18
C LYS A 576 31.46 -24.49 -14.90
N ASP A 577 32.17 -25.49 -15.41
CA ASP A 577 33.47 -25.32 -16.07
C ASP A 577 33.40 -24.37 -17.27
N ILE A 578 32.36 -24.54 -18.09
CA ILE A 578 32.12 -23.70 -19.28
C ILE A 578 31.71 -22.28 -18.89
N PHE A 579 30.82 -22.13 -17.91
CA PHE A 579 30.40 -20.82 -17.43
C PHE A 579 31.57 -20.01 -16.86
N GLN A 580 32.42 -20.66 -16.05
CA GLN A 580 33.58 -20.03 -15.44
C GLN A 580 34.60 -19.60 -16.49
N ASP A 581 34.86 -20.46 -17.50
CA ASP A 581 35.71 -20.13 -18.65
C ASP A 581 35.14 -18.96 -19.46
N TYR A 582 33.84 -18.99 -19.78
CA TYR A 582 33.17 -17.92 -20.51
C TYR A 582 33.25 -16.57 -19.78
N CYS A 583 33.00 -16.53 -18.48
CA CYS A 583 33.12 -15.30 -17.68
C CYS A 583 34.56 -14.79 -17.62
N ALA A 584 35.54 -15.68 -17.43
CA ALA A 584 36.96 -15.33 -17.43
C ALA A 584 37.45 -14.81 -18.79
N TRP A 585 36.80 -15.18 -19.89
CA TRP A 585 37.04 -14.65 -21.22
C TRP A 585 36.30 -13.34 -21.49
N LEU A 586 35.01 -13.26 -21.13
CA LEU A 586 34.12 -12.15 -21.47
C LEU A 586 34.46 -10.86 -20.71
N PHE A 587 34.57 -10.92 -19.38
CA PHE A 587 34.64 -9.71 -18.56
C PHE A 587 35.93 -8.90 -18.81
N PRO A 588 37.13 -9.50 -18.93
CA PRO A 588 38.34 -8.74 -19.25
C PRO A 588 38.26 -7.98 -20.59
N ILE A 589 37.56 -8.54 -21.60
CA ILE A 589 37.35 -7.86 -22.89
C ILE A 589 36.46 -6.62 -22.70
N LEU A 590 35.36 -6.76 -21.93
CA LEU A 590 34.44 -5.66 -21.66
C LEU A 590 35.08 -4.57 -20.77
N GLU A 591 35.86 -4.96 -19.77
CA GLU A 591 36.63 -4.04 -18.92
C GLU A 591 37.62 -3.24 -19.76
N ARG A 592 38.37 -3.90 -20.65
CA ARG A 592 39.28 -3.23 -21.58
C ARG A 592 38.54 -2.26 -22.50
N PHE A 593 37.36 -2.63 -22.98
CA PHE A 593 36.52 -1.75 -23.81
C PHE A 593 36.06 -0.51 -23.03
N GLU A 594 35.60 -0.68 -21.79
CA GLU A 594 35.18 0.40 -20.89
C GLU A 594 36.34 1.38 -20.62
N GLU A 595 37.53 0.87 -20.31
CA GLU A 595 38.73 1.68 -20.05
C GLU A 595 39.18 2.51 -21.26
N THR A 596 38.91 2.03 -22.47
CA THR A 596 39.46 2.60 -23.71
C THR A 596 38.41 3.30 -24.58
N THR A 597 37.16 3.41 -24.11
CA THR A 597 36.06 4.06 -24.82
C THR A 597 35.48 5.22 -24.01
N ASP A 598 35.58 6.45 -24.54
CA ASP A 598 34.91 7.60 -23.93
C ASP A 598 33.40 7.56 -24.20
N MET A 599 32.65 7.24 -23.16
CA MET A 599 31.18 7.19 -23.16
C MET A 599 30.53 8.40 -22.46
N SER A 600 31.29 9.44 -22.09
CA SER A 600 30.80 10.59 -21.30
C SER A 600 29.65 11.37 -21.96
N LEU A 601 29.55 11.33 -23.28
CA LEU A 601 28.52 12.00 -24.08
C LEU A 601 27.44 11.03 -24.60
N TYR A 602 27.42 9.78 -24.15
CA TYR A 602 26.50 8.77 -24.66
C TYR A 602 25.08 9.05 -24.17
N SER A 603 24.09 8.80 -25.04
CA SER A 603 22.69 8.75 -24.62
C SER A 603 22.47 7.57 -23.64
N LYS A 604 21.38 7.58 -22.87
CA LYS A 604 21.04 6.45 -21.97
C LYS A 604 21.03 5.09 -22.67
N GLU A 605 20.62 5.05 -23.94
CA GLU A 605 20.63 3.79 -24.71
C GLU A 605 22.03 3.44 -25.21
N ALA A 606 22.80 4.42 -25.69
CA ALA A 606 24.17 4.19 -26.14
C ALA A 606 25.08 3.75 -24.98
N LEU A 607 24.83 4.24 -23.76
CA LEU A 607 25.60 3.87 -22.57
C LEU A 607 25.53 2.36 -22.29
N ARG A 608 24.48 1.67 -22.76
CA ARG A 608 24.28 0.22 -22.64
C ARG A 608 25.14 -0.60 -23.62
N THR A 609 26.02 0.04 -24.38
CA THR A 609 26.89 -0.61 -25.38
C THR A 609 27.62 -1.86 -24.86
N PRO A 610 28.22 -1.89 -23.65
CA PRO A 610 28.84 -3.12 -23.13
C PRO A 610 27.87 -4.32 -23.08
N GLY A 611 26.63 -4.10 -22.62
CA GLY A 611 25.56 -5.10 -22.68
C GLY A 611 25.29 -5.57 -24.11
N HIS A 612 25.13 -4.64 -25.07
CA HIS A 612 24.90 -4.96 -26.48
C HIS A 612 26.06 -5.76 -27.11
N LEU A 613 27.31 -5.43 -26.76
CA LEU A 613 28.49 -6.13 -27.27
C LEU A 613 28.58 -7.57 -26.73
N SER A 614 28.17 -7.81 -25.49
CA SER A 614 28.19 -9.14 -24.89
C SER A 614 27.34 -10.18 -25.63
N GLU A 615 26.19 -9.77 -26.19
CA GLU A 615 25.35 -10.66 -27.01
C GLU A 615 26.10 -11.18 -28.25
N ARG A 616 26.96 -10.33 -28.84
CA ARG A 616 27.78 -10.70 -30.00
C ARG A 616 28.94 -11.58 -29.56
N LEU A 617 29.58 -11.24 -28.44
CA LEU A 617 30.67 -12.02 -27.86
C LEU A 617 30.23 -13.43 -27.47
N LEU A 618 29.01 -13.63 -26.93
CA LEU A 618 28.45 -14.96 -26.65
C LEU A 618 28.39 -15.81 -27.92
N ASN A 619 27.87 -15.26 -29.02
CA ASN A 619 27.77 -15.98 -30.29
C ASN A 619 29.16 -16.35 -30.83
N ILE A 620 30.11 -15.42 -30.77
CA ILE A 620 31.50 -15.65 -31.21
C ILE A 620 32.15 -16.76 -30.36
N TYR A 621 31.96 -16.72 -29.05
CA TYR A 621 32.46 -17.74 -28.12
C TYR A 621 31.92 -19.14 -28.44
N LEU A 622 30.60 -19.27 -28.64
CA LEU A 622 29.97 -20.54 -29.02
C LEU A 622 30.48 -21.05 -30.38
N MET A 623 30.67 -20.16 -31.36
CA MET A 623 31.23 -20.53 -32.67
C MET A 623 32.68 -21.00 -32.56
N HIS A 624 33.49 -20.33 -31.75
CA HIS A 624 34.88 -20.70 -31.51
C HIS A 624 34.99 -22.12 -30.95
N HIS A 625 34.28 -22.42 -29.87
CA HIS A 625 34.29 -23.74 -29.24
C HIS A 625 33.76 -24.86 -30.13
N ARG A 626 32.80 -24.53 -31.02
CA ARG A 626 32.37 -25.45 -32.07
C ARG A 626 33.47 -25.72 -33.09
N ARG A 627 34.22 -24.69 -33.52
CA ARG A 627 35.31 -24.81 -34.51
C ARG A 627 36.48 -25.63 -33.96
N ILE A 628 36.92 -25.36 -32.73
CA ILE A 628 38.06 -26.07 -32.12
C ILE A 628 37.71 -27.48 -31.63
N GLY A 629 36.44 -27.88 -31.74
CA GLY A 629 36.00 -29.24 -31.43
C GLY A 629 35.97 -29.55 -29.95
N SER A 630 35.49 -28.63 -29.11
CA SER A 630 35.42 -28.81 -27.64
C SER A 630 34.55 -29.99 -27.18
N GLY A 631 33.83 -30.66 -28.08
CA GLY A 631 33.02 -31.85 -27.78
C GLY A 631 31.74 -31.55 -27.00
N TRP A 632 31.38 -30.27 -26.85
CA TRP A 632 30.21 -29.85 -26.09
C TRP A 632 28.90 -30.33 -26.73
N LYS A 633 28.03 -30.91 -25.90
CA LYS A 633 26.65 -31.22 -26.28
C LYS A 633 25.80 -29.96 -26.17
N VAL A 634 25.68 -29.22 -27.27
CA VAL A 634 24.87 -28.00 -27.35
C VAL A 634 23.41 -28.36 -27.64
N LYS A 635 22.48 -27.82 -26.84
CA LYS A 635 21.03 -27.93 -27.05
C LYS A 635 20.43 -26.55 -27.32
N GLU A 636 19.52 -26.48 -28.28
CA GLU A 636 18.81 -25.26 -28.64
C GLU A 636 17.36 -25.35 -28.16
N LEU A 637 16.88 -24.32 -27.46
CA LEU A 637 15.49 -24.18 -27.02
C LEU A 637 14.85 -22.94 -27.62
N GLN A 638 13.51 -22.94 -27.74
CA GLN A 638 12.75 -21.74 -28.09
C GLN A 638 12.78 -20.75 -26.92
N CYS A 639 12.52 -19.48 -27.22
CA CYS A 639 12.46 -18.41 -26.22
C CYS A 639 11.05 -17.81 -26.21
N VAL A 640 10.40 -17.77 -25.05
CA VAL A 640 9.15 -17.05 -24.84
C VAL A 640 9.43 -15.64 -24.35
N HIS A 641 8.78 -14.64 -24.94
CA HIS A 641 8.82 -13.23 -24.58
C HIS A 641 7.44 -12.80 -24.07
N PHE A 642 7.36 -12.45 -22.78
CA PHE A 642 6.18 -11.88 -22.14
C PHE A 642 6.11 -10.37 -22.33
N THR A 643 5.03 -9.87 -22.93
CA THR A 643 4.84 -8.43 -23.19
C THR A 643 4.45 -7.65 -21.94
N HIS A 644 3.76 -8.30 -20.99
CA HIS A 644 3.21 -7.75 -19.75
C HIS A 644 3.57 -8.62 -18.54
N PRO A 645 4.86 -8.68 -18.14
CA PRO A 645 5.33 -9.52 -17.04
C PRO A 645 5.00 -8.95 -15.64
N GLU A 646 4.46 -7.73 -15.55
CA GLU A 646 4.12 -7.09 -14.28
C GLU A 646 3.04 -7.87 -13.50
N PRO A 647 3.06 -7.83 -12.16
CA PRO A 647 2.06 -8.50 -11.35
C PRO A 647 0.65 -7.97 -11.62
N ARG A 648 -0.33 -8.87 -11.53
CA ARG A 648 -1.74 -8.45 -11.50
C ARG A 648 -2.05 -7.79 -10.16
N HIS A 649 -2.54 -6.56 -10.20
CA HIS A 649 -3.11 -5.88 -9.05
C HIS A 649 -4.65 -5.93 -9.13
N PRO A 650 -5.32 -6.94 -8.53
CA PRO A 650 -6.78 -6.91 -8.44
C PRO A 650 -7.21 -5.69 -7.61
N LEU A 651 -8.35 -5.09 -7.96
CA LEU A 651 -8.98 -4.15 -7.06
C LEU A 651 -9.45 -4.91 -5.82
N GLU A 652 -9.20 -4.33 -4.66
CA GLU A 652 -9.68 -4.84 -3.38
C GLU A 652 -10.87 -4.00 -2.90
N ARG A 653 -11.59 -4.50 -1.89
CA ARG A 653 -12.62 -3.71 -1.21
C ARG A 653 -11.99 -2.47 -0.59
N LEU A 654 -12.78 -1.41 -0.45
CA LEU A 654 -12.39 -0.30 0.42
C LEU A 654 -12.12 -0.83 1.83
N ALA A 655 -11.23 -0.15 2.57
CA ALA A 655 -10.92 -0.48 3.96
C ALA A 655 -12.20 -0.59 4.78
N ASP A 656 -12.24 -1.55 5.72
CA ASP A 656 -13.43 -1.87 6.52
C ASP A 656 -13.90 -0.73 7.44
N GLU A 657 -13.13 0.35 7.53
CA GLU A 657 -13.43 1.60 8.23
C GLU A 657 -14.59 2.38 7.58
N ILE A 658 -14.77 2.21 6.28
CA ILE A 658 -15.81 2.89 5.51
C ILE A 658 -17.07 2.03 5.57
N ASP A 659 -18.13 2.52 6.23
CA ASP A 659 -19.40 1.80 6.33
C ASP A 659 -19.90 1.41 4.93
N PRO A 660 -19.94 0.11 4.59
CA PRO A 660 -20.35 -0.35 3.27
C PRO A 660 -21.75 0.10 2.88
N ALA A 661 -22.63 0.38 3.84
CA ALA A 661 -23.98 0.89 3.59
C ALA A 661 -23.99 2.33 3.07
N THR A 662 -22.96 3.12 3.38
CA THR A 662 -22.82 4.51 2.94
C THR A 662 -22.13 4.62 1.58
N VAL A 663 -21.48 3.55 1.12
CA VAL A 663 -20.65 3.58 -0.09
C VAL A 663 -21.50 3.67 -1.36
N VAL A 664 -21.11 4.59 -2.24
CA VAL A 664 -21.60 4.74 -3.61
C VAL A 664 -20.46 4.36 -4.57
N PRO A 665 -20.45 3.14 -5.13
CA PRO A 665 -19.44 2.74 -6.12
C PRO A 665 -19.73 3.41 -7.46
N VAL A 666 -18.80 4.24 -7.93
CA VAL A 666 -18.93 4.98 -9.19
C VAL A 666 -17.86 4.51 -10.16
N VAL A 667 -18.25 4.15 -11.38
CA VAL A 667 -17.34 3.60 -12.38
C VAL A 667 -17.36 4.43 -13.65
N PHE A 668 -16.16 4.78 -14.11
CA PHE A 668 -15.91 5.41 -15.39
C PHE A 668 -15.05 4.51 -16.28
N ALA A 669 -15.11 4.71 -17.59
CA ALA A 669 -14.18 4.13 -18.54
C ALA A 669 -13.58 5.24 -19.41
N ALA A 670 -12.25 5.29 -19.53
CA ALA A 670 -11.58 6.35 -20.27
C ALA A 670 -10.14 5.99 -20.67
N ASP A 671 -9.68 6.66 -21.73
CA ASP A 671 -8.30 6.66 -22.20
C ASP A 671 -7.57 7.93 -21.74
N ASN A 672 -6.28 8.02 -22.06
CA ASN A 672 -5.49 9.20 -21.72
C ASN A 672 -5.97 10.50 -22.41
N ASN A 673 -6.66 10.43 -23.54
CA ASN A 673 -7.13 11.61 -24.28
C ASN A 673 -8.32 12.30 -23.61
N TYR A 674 -9.13 11.52 -22.89
CA TYR A 674 -10.32 11.95 -22.16
C TYR A 674 -10.06 12.39 -20.72
N VAL A 675 -8.82 12.31 -20.22
CA VAL A 675 -8.45 12.74 -18.84
C VAL A 675 -9.02 14.13 -18.47
N PRO A 676 -8.92 15.18 -19.31
CA PRO A 676 -9.50 16.49 -18.97
C PRO A 676 -11.03 16.48 -18.79
N GLN A 677 -11.73 15.75 -19.67
CA GLN A 677 -13.19 15.59 -19.66
C GLN A 677 -13.65 14.76 -18.46
N LEU A 678 -12.98 13.62 -18.24
CA LEU A 678 -13.22 12.74 -17.10
C LEU A 678 -13.02 13.49 -15.77
N THR A 679 -11.93 14.26 -15.65
CA THR A 679 -11.67 15.06 -14.43
C THR A 679 -12.77 16.09 -14.20
N THR A 680 -13.26 16.73 -15.27
CA THR A 680 -14.38 17.68 -15.19
C THR A 680 -15.66 16.98 -14.73
N THR A 681 -15.93 15.78 -15.27
CA THR A 681 -17.09 14.96 -14.90
C THR A 681 -17.04 14.57 -13.43
N ILE A 682 -15.94 13.95 -12.97
CA ILE A 682 -15.77 13.54 -11.57
C ILE A 682 -15.86 14.76 -10.64
N TYR A 683 -15.21 15.86 -10.99
CA TYR A 683 -15.27 17.09 -10.21
C TYR A 683 -16.70 17.64 -10.11
N SER A 684 -17.47 17.64 -11.19
CA SER A 684 -18.89 18.06 -11.15
C SER A 684 -19.73 17.13 -10.29
N ALA A 685 -19.48 15.81 -10.35
CA ALA A 685 -20.16 14.83 -9.52
C ALA A 685 -19.91 15.09 -8.03
N MET A 686 -18.64 15.20 -7.65
CA MET A 686 -18.24 15.38 -6.25
C MET A 686 -18.59 16.75 -5.69
N SER A 687 -18.66 17.79 -6.55
CA SER A 687 -19.08 19.13 -6.12
C SER A 687 -20.57 19.21 -5.75
N ASN A 688 -21.38 18.24 -6.18
CA ASN A 688 -22.83 18.18 -5.88
C ASN A 688 -23.21 16.92 -5.09
N ALA A 689 -22.22 16.15 -4.64
CA ALA A 689 -22.41 14.90 -3.93
C ALA A 689 -22.85 15.12 -2.47
N ASP A 690 -23.70 14.23 -1.95
CA ASP A 690 -24.03 14.18 -0.53
C ASP A 690 -22.76 13.96 0.32
N PRO A 691 -22.38 14.89 1.22
CA PRO A 691 -21.19 14.77 2.05
C PRO A 691 -21.25 13.62 3.08
N ASP A 692 -22.45 13.12 3.40
CA ASP A 692 -22.64 12.01 4.35
C ASP A 692 -22.46 10.64 3.71
N ARG A 693 -22.27 10.59 2.39
CA ARG A 693 -21.98 9.37 1.62
C ARG A 693 -20.50 9.30 1.26
N TYR A 694 -20.00 8.09 1.07
CA TYR A 694 -18.62 7.85 0.65
C TYR A 694 -18.57 7.33 -0.80
N TYR A 695 -17.79 7.97 -1.66
CA TYR A 695 -17.79 7.69 -3.09
C TYR A 695 -16.53 6.92 -3.50
N ASP A 696 -16.72 5.66 -3.92
CA ASP A 696 -15.62 4.84 -4.42
C ASP A 696 -15.50 4.99 -5.95
N VAL A 697 -14.70 5.95 -6.39
CA VAL A 697 -14.57 6.26 -7.82
C VAL A 697 -13.49 5.37 -8.45
N THR A 698 -13.89 4.57 -9.43
CA THR A 698 -13.01 3.65 -10.17
C THR A 698 -12.99 3.99 -11.65
N VAL A 699 -11.80 4.19 -12.22
CA VAL A 699 -11.59 4.45 -13.64
C VAL A 699 -11.01 3.19 -14.29
N LEU A 700 -11.80 2.53 -15.13
CA LEU A 700 -11.34 1.44 -15.99
C LEU A 700 -10.60 2.03 -17.18
N GLN A 701 -9.34 1.65 -17.37
CA GLN A 701 -8.45 2.27 -18.34
C GLN A 701 -7.47 1.27 -18.95
N LYS A 702 -6.75 1.71 -19.98
CA LYS A 702 -5.65 0.95 -20.60
C LYS A 702 -4.35 1.75 -20.66
N ASP A 703 -4.42 3.06 -20.90
CA ASP A 703 -3.26 3.87 -21.27
C ASP A 703 -3.16 5.24 -20.59
N ILE A 704 -3.93 5.49 -19.51
CA ILE A 704 -3.84 6.75 -18.77
C ILE A 704 -2.46 6.84 -18.13
N ALA A 705 -1.67 7.84 -18.55
CA ALA A 705 -0.30 8.03 -18.09
C ALA A 705 -0.26 8.25 -16.56
N GLY A 706 0.73 7.66 -15.88
CA GLY A 706 0.86 7.76 -14.41
C GLY A 706 0.90 9.20 -13.88
N GLU A 707 1.52 10.13 -14.63
CA GLU A 707 1.52 11.56 -14.29
C GLU A 707 0.11 12.16 -14.29
N ASN A 708 -0.74 11.78 -15.25
CA ASN A 708 -2.13 12.23 -15.32
C ASN A 708 -2.96 11.63 -14.18
N GLN A 709 -2.77 10.35 -13.87
CA GLN A 709 -3.45 9.71 -12.73
C GLN A 709 -3.11 10.41 -11.41
N GLU A 710 -1.83 10.74 -11.21
CA GLU A 710 -1.37 11.40 -10.01
C GLU A 710 -1.89 12.84 -9.90
N ARG A 711 -1.89 13.56 -11.03
CA ARG A 711 -2.47 14.90 -11.11
C ARG A 711 -3.97 14.92 -10.78
N MET A 712 -4.71 13.88 -11.21
CA MET A 712 -6.12 13.70 -10.83
C MET A 712 -6.27 13.41 -9.33
N ARG A 713 -5.47 12.48 -8.77
CA ARG A 713 -5.49 12.16 -7.33
C ARG A 713 -5.21 13.38 -6.47
N GLN A 714 -4.12 14.09 -6.73
CA GLN A 714 -3.75 15.29 -5.99
C GLN A 714 -4.85 16.36 -6.04
N PHE A 715 -5.47 16.55 -7.20
CA PHE A 715 -6.53 17.55 -7.35
C PHE A 715 -7.83 17.17 -6.63
N LEU A 716 -8.30 15.93 -6.81
CA LEU A 716 -9.60 15.46 -6.30
C LEU A 716 -9.54 15.09 -4.82
N LEU A 717 -8.57 14.27 -4.41
CA LEU A 717 -8.42 13.83 -3.01
C LEU A 717 -7.96 14.97 -2.10
N GLY A 718 -7.27 15.98 -2.64
CA GLY A 718 -6.97 17.21 -1.92
C GLY A 718 -8.18 18.14 -1.68
N ARG A 719 -9.36 17.82 -2.24
CA ARG A 719 -10.59 18.62 -2.13
C ARG A 719 -11.75 17.89 -1.47
N PHE A 720 -11.85 16.59 -1.67
CA PHE A 720 -12.96 15.78 -1.20
C PHE A 720 -12.41 14.68 -0.30
N ASN A 721 -12.76 14.74 0.99
CA ASN A 721 -12.37 13.75 1.99
C ASN A 721 -13.30 12.51 2.01
N ASN A 722 -14.48 12.62 1.41
CA ASN A 722 -15.50 11.57 1.32
C ASN A 722 -15.43 10.78 0.00
N MET A 723 -14.25 10.65 -0.62
CA MET A 723 -14.08 9.85 -1.84
C MET A 723 -12.75 9.10 -1.88
N ASN A 724 -12.74 8.03 -2.66
CA ASN A 724 -11.52 7.38 -3.15
C ASN A 724 -11.44 7.51 -4.68
N LEU A 725 -10.22 7.46 -5.25
CA LEU A 725 -9.99 7.44 -6.69
C LEU A 725 -8.99 6.34 -7.07
N ARG A 726 -9.48 5.34 -7.79
CA ARG A 726 -8.72 4.17 -8.23
C ARG A 726 -8.66 4.09 -9.75
N PHE A 727 -7.55 3.58 -10.27
CA PHE A 727 -7.38 3.29 -11.70
C PHE A 727 -7.15 1.79 -11.86
N ALA A 728 -7.91 1.17 -12.76
CA ALA A 728 -7.82 -0.27 -13.02
C ALA A 728 -7.46 -0.50 -14.48
N ASP A 729 -6.31 -1.13 -14.72
CA ASP A 729 -5.94 -1.59 -16.05
C ASP A 729 -6.75 -2.84 -16.41
N VAL A 730 -7.56 -2.75 -17.46
CA VAL A 730 -8.40 -3.84 -17.95
C VAL A 730 -7.89 -4.46 -19.25
N SER A 731 -6.67 -4.13 -19.67
CA SER A 731 -6.05 -4.62 -20.91
C SER A 731 -6.00 -6.15 -20.98
N ARG A 732 -5.72 -6.82 -19.85
CA ARG A 732 -5.65 -8.29 -19.74
C ARG A 732 -6.99 -8.96 -19.98
N GLU A 733 -8.09 -8.30 -19.64
CA GLU A 733 -9.44 -8.82 -19.80
C GLU A 733 -9.91 -8.77 -21.26
N ILE A 734 -9.38 -7.83 -22.06
CA ILE A 734 -9.81 -7.60 -23.44
C ILE A 734 -8.83 -8.11 -24.50
N SER A 735 -7.60 -8.51 -24.14
CA SER A 735 -6.52 -8.83 -25.10
C SER A 735 -6.85 -9.96 -26.11
N GLY A 736 -7.88 -10.77 -25.83
CA GLY A 736 -8.35 -11.86 -26.70
C GLY A 736 -9.62 -11.58 -27.53
N TYR A 737 -10.18 -10.38 -27.49
CA TYR A 737 -11.45 -10.05 -28.16
C TYR A 737 -11.26 -8.96 -29.22
N ASP A 738 -11.88 -9.13 -30.39
CA ASP A 738 -11.90 -8.11 -31.44
C ASP A 738 -13.06 -7.13 -31.19
N LEU A 739 -12.77 -6.08 -30.42
CA LEU A 739 -13.70 -5.02 -30.07
C LEU A 739 -13.55 -3.85 -31.06
N THR A 740 -13.79 -4.11 -32.35
CA THR A 740 -13.82 -3.03 -33.36
C THR A 740 -15.12 -2.25 -33.25
N THR A 741 -15.07 -0.92 -33.42
CA THR A 741 -16.27 -0.08 -33.46
C THR A 741 -16.61 0.25 -34.92
N SER A 742 -17.85 -0.02 -35.32
CA SER A 742 -18.35 0.29 -36.68
C SER A 742 -18.55 1.80 -36.92
N ASN A 743 -18.52 2.59 -35.84
CA ASN A 743 -18.70 4.03 -35.79
C ASN A 743 -17.44 4.71 -35.22
N ALA A 744 -16.83 5.62 -35.99
CA ALA A 744 -15.60 6.32 -35.63
C ALA A 744 -15.73 7.23 -34.38
N HIS A 745 -16.95 7.43 -33.87
CA HIS A 745 -17.24 8.22 -32.68
C HIS A 745 -17.37 7.38 -31.39
N ILE A 746 -17.31 6.04 -31.47
CA ILE A 746 -17.41 5.14 -30.30
C ILE A 746 -16.04 4.53 -30.04
N SER A 747 -15.59 4.58 -28.80
CA SER A 747 -14.27 4.12 -28.38
C SER A 747 -14.34 2.70 -27.78
N ILE A 748 -13.19 2.02 -27.66
CA ILE A 748 -13.14 0.64 -27.13
C ILE A 748 -13.49 0.63 -25.63
N GLU A 749 -13.21 1.72 -24.94
CA GLU A 749 -13.50 1.93 -23.52
C GLU A 749 -14.99 1.77 -23.20
N THR A 750 -15.88 2.03 -24.17
CA THR A 750 -17.32 1.86 -23.97
C THR A 750 -17.67 0.41 -23.62
N TYR A 751 -16.91 -0.58 -24.12
CA TYR A 751 -17.10 -2.00 -23.76
C TYR A 751 -16.63 -2.36 -22.34
N TYR A 752 -15.85 -1.51 -21.68
CA TYR A 752 -15.32 -1.80 -20.34
C TYR A 752 -16.41 -1.89 -19.27
N ARG A 753 -17.60 -1.34 -19.53
CA ARG A 753 -18.77 -1.46 -18.63
C ARG A 753 -19.17 -2.92 -18.36
N PHE A 754 -18.94 -3.83 -19.30
CA PHE A 754 -19.20 -5.25 -19.08
C PHE A 754 -18.21 -5.87 -18.08
N LEU A 755 -16.96 -5.37 -18.07
CA LEU A 755 -15.87 -5.85 -17.23
C LEU A 755 -16.02 -5.45 -15.76
N ILE A 756 -16.89 -4.48 -15.45
CA ILE A 756 -17.21 -4.05 -14.08
C ILE A 756 -17.51 -5.23 -13.17
N GLN A 757 -18.28 -6.20 -13.65
CA GLN A 757 -18.66 -7.40 -12.88
C GLN A 757 -17.45 -8.23 -12.43
N LYS A 758 -16.34 -8.18 -13.18
CA LYS A 758 -15.09 -8.89 -12.90
C LYS A 758 -14.06 -7.99 -12.20
N ALA A 759 -14.01 -6.70 -12.54
CA ALA A 759 -13.11 -5.73 -11.92
C ALA A 759 -13.52 -5.41 -10.47
N LEU A 760 -14.83 -5.40 -10.20
CA LEU A 760 -15.43 -5.09 -8.89
C LEU A 760 -16.36 -6.22 -8.45
N PRO A 761 -15.85 -7.45 -8.25
CA PRO A 761 -16.70 -8.61 -7.94
C PRO A 761 -17.38 -8.51 -6.58
N PHE A 762 -16.86 -7.63 -5.72
CA PHE A 762 -17.34 -7.40 -4.36
C PHE A 762 -18.51 -6.41 -4.27
N TYR A 763 -18.82 -5.66 -5.32
CA TYR A 763 -20.03 -4.83 -5.36
C TYR A 763 -21.17 -5.59 -6.04
N ASP A 764 -22.35 -5.52 -5.44
CA ASP A 764 -23.61 -6.07 -5.95
C ASP A 764 -24.38 -5.06 -6.81
N LYS A 765 -24.08 -3.77 -6.66
CA LYS A 765 -24.65 -2.66 -7.43
C LYS A 765 -23.57 -1.60 -7.65
N VAL A 766 -23.53 -0.99 -8.83
CA VAL A 766 -22.63 0.15 -9.11
C VAL A 766 -23.34 1.21 -9.94
N LEU A 767 -22.85 2.44 -9.88
CA LEU A 767 -23.22 3.52 -10.78
C LEU A 767 -22.16 3.65 -11.89
N TYR A 768 -22.53 3.44 -13.15
CA TYR A 768 -21.67 3.68 -14.31
C TYR A 768 -22.03 5.00 -14.98
N LEU A 769 -21.01 5.80 -15.30
CA LEU A 769 -21.14 7.14 -15.89
C LEU A 769 -20.13 7.32 -17.04
N ASP A 770 -20.58 7.87 -18.16
CA ASP A 770 -19.69 8.25 -19.26
C ASP A 770 -18.84 9.48 -18.89
N SER A 771 -17.74 9.69 -19.60
CA SER A 771 -16.74 10.73 -19.31
C SER A 771 -17.05 12.10 -19.96
N ASP A 772 -18.14 12.18 -20.72
CA ASP A 772 -18.61 13.34 -21.47
C ASP A 772 -19.97 13.88 -20.98
N ILE A 773 -20.16 13.84 -19.66
CA ILE A 773 -21.33 14.37 -18.96
C ILE A 773 -20.93 15.43 -17.93
N VAL A 774 -21.91 16.22 -17.49
CA VAL A 774 -21.76 17.12 -16.33
C VAL A 774 -22.90 16.84 -15.37
N ILE A 775 -22.56 16.76 -14.09
CA ILE A 775 -23.47 16.32 -13.04
C ILE A 775 -23.76 17.50 -12.13
N ASN A 776 -25.03 17.88 -12.05
CA ASN A 776 -25.55 18.94 -11.17
C ASN A 776 -26.34 18.38 -9.98
N GLY A 777 -26.80 17.12 -10.08
CA GLY A 777 -27.53 16.43 -9.03
C GLY A 777 -26.65 15.54 -8.17
N ASP A 778 -27.15 15.20 -6.99
CA ASP A 778 -26.51 14.27 -6.07
C ASP A 778 -26.63 12.81 -6.54
N ILE A 779 -25.50 12.23 -6.96
CA ILE A 779 -25.45 10.89 -7.55
C ILE A 779 -25.77 9.76 -6.56
N ALA A 780 -25.77 10.01 -5.25
CA ALA A 780 -26.21 9.03 -4.26
C ALA A 780 -27.70 8.68 -4.48
N GLN A 781 -28.55 9.67 -4.78
CA GLN A 781 -29.96 9.46 -5.10
C GLN A 781 -30.15 8.56 -6.32
N LEU A 782 -29.28 8.71 -7.32
CA LEU A 782 -29.31 7.88 -8.51
C LEU A 782 -28.92 6.44 -8.16
N TYR A 783 -27.85 6.26 -7.40
CA TYR A 783 -27.42 4.93 -6.92
C TYR A 783 -28.47 4.24 -6.05
N ASP A 784 -29.20 4.97 -5.23
CA ASP A 784 -30.20 4.45 -4.29
C ASP A 784 -31.49 3.94 -4.98
N THR A 785 -31.62 4.10 -6.31
CA THR A 785 -32.71 3.53 -7.09
C THR A 785 -32.87 2.02 -6.81
N GLU A 786 -34.08 1.60 -6.45
CA GLU A 786 -34.41 0.19 -6.23
C GLU A 786 -34.51 -0.57 -7.55
N LEU A 787 -33.70 -1.61 -7.71
CA LEU A 787 -33.66 -2.41 -8.94
C LEU A 787 -34.45 -3.72 -8.83
N GLY A 788 -34.62 -4.28 -7.62
CA GLY A 788 -35.15 -5.63 -7.44
C GLY A 788 -34.35 -6.66 -8.26
N ASP A 789 -35.05 -7.49 -9.02
CA ASP A 789 -34.46 -8.47 -9.94
C ASP A 789 -34.16 -7.88 -11.34
N ASN A 790 -34.26 -6.56 -11.56
CA ASN A 790 -33.87 -5.96 -12.83
C ASN A 790 -32.34 -5.91 -12.97
N LEU A 791 -31.86 -5.96 -14.21
CA LEU A 791 -30.43 -5.97 -14.52
C LEU A 791 -29.80 -4.58 -14.37
N LEU A 792 -30.56 -3.53 -14.68
CA LEU A 792 -30.09 -2.15 -14.61
C LEU A 792 -31.23 -1.13 -14.50
N ALA A 793 -30.89 0.10 -14.16
CA ALA A 793 -31.72 1.28 -14.40
C ALA A 793 -31.07 2.24 -15.40
N ALA A 794 -31.88 2.83 -16.28
CA ALA A 794 -31.43 3.75 -17.32
C ALA A 794 -32.55 4.74 -17.72
N VAL A 795 -32.20 5.82 -18.42
CA VAL A 795 -33.17 6.77 -19.00
C VAL A 795 -33.45 6.37 -20.45
N HIS A 796 -34.70 6.54 -20.90
CA HIS A 796 -35.06 6.37 -22.31
C HIS A 796 -34.19 7.23 -23.24
N ASP A 797 -33.85 6.70 -24.42
CA ASP A 797 -33.08 7.44 -25.42
C ASP A 797 -34.03 8.22 -26.32
N ILE A 798 -34.18 9.53 -26.07
CA ILE A 798 -35.05 10.41 -26.87
C ILE A 798 -34.62 10.47 -28.34
N ASP A 799 -33.32 10.38 -28.61
CA ASP A 799 -32.80 10.40 -29.97
C ASP A 799 -33.22 9.12 -30.70
N TYR A 800 -32.99 7.97 -30.07
CA TYR A 800 -33.38 6.68 -30.64
C TYR A 800 -34.89 6.60 -30.86
N GLN A 801 -35.70 7.03 -29.88
CA GLN A 801 -37.16 7.09 -30.01
C GLN A 801 -37.61 7.98 -31.17
N GLY A 802 -36.98 9.14 -31.37
CA GLY A 802 -37.24 10.00 -32.53
C GLY A 802 -36.93 9.30 -33.85
N ASN A 803 -35.77 8.63 -33.94
CA ASN A 803 -35.39 7.88 -35.14
C ASN A 803 -36.35 6.71 -35.45
N LEU A 804 -36.96 6.07 -34.45
CA LEU A 804 -37.95 5.00 -34.66
C LEU A 804 -39.19 5.47 -35.42
N ASN A 805 -39.58 6.73 -35.25
CA ASN A 805 -40.76 7.35 -35.87
C ASN A 805 -40.46 8.14 -37.14
N MET A 806 -39.21 8.14 -37.62
CA MET A 806 -38.87 8.79 -38.88
C MET A 806 -39.49 8.05 -40.08
N ASN A 807 -39.92 8.83 -41.08
CA ASN A 807 -40.60 8.32 -42.28
C ASN A 807 -39.79 7.29 -43.10
N ASP A 808 -38.48 7.19 -42.91
CA ASP A 808 -37.65 6.22 -43.63
C ASP A 808 -37.75 4.79 -43.07
N GLY A 809 -38.32 4.62 -41.87
CA GLY A 809 -38.54 3.34 -41.19
C GLY A 809 -37.28 2.53 -40.89
N LYS A 810 -36.08 3.09 -41.15
CA LYS A 810 -34.82 2.33 -41.09
C LYS A 810 -34.49 1.89 -39.69
N ARG A 811 -34.68 2.79 -38.71
CA ARG A 811 -34.38 2.50 -37.31
C ARG A 811 -35.29 1.42 -36.75
N LEU A 812 -36.61 1.54 -36.98
CA LEU A 812 -37.58 0.53 -36.53
C LEU A 812 -37.31 -0.85 -37.15
N LYS A 813 -36.97 -0.88 -38.45
CA LYS A 813 -36.56 -2.13 -39.11
C LYS A 813 -35.31 -2.73 -38.46
N TYR A 814 -34.29 -1.91 -38.23
CA TYR A 814 -33.07 -2.33 -37.53
C TYR A 814 -33.37 -2.91 -36.15
N THR A 815 -34.17 -2.21 -35.34
CA THR A 815 -34.53 -2.67 -33.98
C THR A 815 -35.27 -4.01 -34.00
N ASN A 816 -36.16 -4.23 -34.96
CA ASN A 816 -36.91 -5.48 -35.07
C ASN A 816 -36.08 -6.64 -35.65
N GLU A 817 -35.27 -6.38 -36.68
CA GLU A 817 -34.56 -7.41 -37.45
C GLU A 817 -33.16 -7.72 -36.92
N LYS A 818 -32.50 -6.78 -36.22
CA LYS A 818 -31.15 -6.94 -35.69
C LYS A 818 -31.11 -7.02 -34.17
N LEU A 819 -31.80 -6.12 -33.48
CA LEU A 819 -31.85 -6.17 -32.01
C LEU A 819 -32.91 -7.14 -31.47
N HIS A 820 -33.89 -7.50 -32.31
CA HIS A 820 -35.02 -8.37 -31.97
C HIS A 820 -35.83 -7.90 -30.74
N MET A 821 -35.88 -6.60 -30.50
CA MET A 821 -36.62 -6.02 -29.38
C MET A 821 -38.13 -6.07 -29.62
N LYS A 822 -38.89 -6.52 -28.61
CA LYS A 822 -40.35 -6.56 -28.61
C LYS A 822 -40.97 -5.18 -28.36
N HIS A 823 -40.27 -4.31 -27.64
CA HIS A 823 -40.72 -2.98 -27.27
C HIS A 823 -39.69 -1.92 -27.72
N PRO A 824 -39.59 -1.61 -29.03
CA PRO A 824 -38.58 -0.69 -29.57
C PRO A 824 -38.50 0.68 -28.88
N PHE A 825 -39.65 1.25 -28.49
CA PHE A 825 -39.69 2.56 -27.82
C PHE A 825 -39.19 2.53 -26.37
N GLN A 826 -38.94 1.35 -25.80
CA GLN A 826 -38.28 1.24 -24.49
C GLN A 826 -36.75 1.33 -24.57
N TYR A 827 -36.19 1.56 -25.75
CA TYR A 827 -34.76 1.72 -25.93
C TYR A 827 -34.19 2.83 -25.02
N PHE A 828 -33.10 2.53 -24.30
CA PHE A 828 -32.46 3.41 -23.32
C PHE A 828 -31.04 3.82 -23.72
N GLN A 829 -30.61 4.95 -23.19
CA GLN A 829 -29.27 5.49 -23.39
C GLN A 829 -28.32 4.92 -22.32
N ALA A 830 -27.12 4.51 -22.74
CA ALA A 830 -26.21 3.73 -21.90
C ALA A 830 -25.09 4.54 -21.22
N GLY A 831 -25.12 5.87 -21.27
CA GLY A 831 -24.10 6.73 -20.65
C GLY A 831 -24.34 7.05 -19.18
N VAL A 832 -25.52 6.73 -18.66
CA VAL A 832 -25.85 6.82 -17.24
C VAL A 832 -26.63 5.57 -16.85
N LEU A 833 -26.00 4.69 -16.07
CA LEU A 833 -26.54 3.38 -15.73
C LEU A 833 -26.38 3.07 -14.24
N VAL A 834 -27.43 2.59 -13.59
CA VAL A 834 -27.31 1.90 -12.29
C VAL A 834 -27.30 0.40 -12.58
N LEU A 835 -26.17 -0.25 -12.40
CA LEU A 835 -25.98 -1.66 -12.77
C LEU A 835 -26.19 -2.56 -11.56
N ASN A 836 -27.09 -3.54 -11.69
CA ASN A 836 -27.23 -4.64 -10.72
C ASN A 836 -26.22 -5.73 -11.06
N THR A 837 -24.96 -5.50 -10.71
CA THR A 837 -23.86 -6.42 -11.07
C THR A 837 -24.08 -7.82 -10.51
N LYS A 838 -24.79 -7.96 -9.38
CA LYS A 838 -25.22 -9.26 -8.84
C LYS A 838 -26.13 -10.02 -9.81
N GLU A 839 -27.20 -9.39 -10.28
CA GLU A 839 -28.13 -10.01 -11.22
C GLU A 839 -27.54 -10.18 -12.61
N MET A 840 -26.70 -9.24 -13.06
CA MET A 840 -25.97 -9.38 -14.33
C MET A 840 -25.05 -10.60 -14.34
N ARG A 841 -24.31 -10.85 -13.24
CA ARG A 841 -23.43 -12.03 -13.10
C ARG A 841 -24.21 -13.35 -13.16
N LYS A 842 -25.48 -13.35 -12.72
CA LYS A 842 -26.37 -14.53 -12.83
C LYS A 842 -26.89 -14.72 -14.25
N ALA A 843 -27.17 -13.63 -14.96
CA ALA A 843 -27.77 -13.67 -16.29
C ALA A 843 -26.77 -14.07 -17.38
N TYR A 844 -25.57 -13.47 -17.35
CA TYR A 844 -24.54 -13.69 -18.38
C TYR A 844 -23.13 -13.59 -17.78
N ASN A 845 -22.23 -14.46 -18.23
CA ASN A 845 -20.82 -14.35 -17.87
C ASN A 845 -20.10 -13.31 -18.76
N ILE A 846 -18.90 -12.88 -18.33
CA ILE A 846 -18.10 -11.86 -19.05
C ILE A 846 -17.82 -12.26 -20.50
N LYS A 847 -17.52 -13.54 -20.76
CA LYS A 847 -17.24 -14.01 -22.11
C LYS A 847 -18.47 -13.81 -23.01
N GLN A 848 -19.67 -14.13 -22.53
CA GLN A 848 -20.91 -13.89 -23.29
C GLN A 848 -21.12 -12.41 -23.59
N TRP A 849 -20.90 -11.53 -22.61
CA TRP A 849 -21.01 -10.08 -22.84
C TRP A 849 -20.04 -9.58 -23.91
N LEU A 850 -18.78 -10.04 -23.88
CA LEU A 850 -17.78 -9.68 -24.87
C LEU A 850 -18.06 -10.30 -26.24
N ASP A 851 -18.57 -11.55 -26.29
CA ASP A 851 -18.99 -12.19 -27.53
C ASP A 851 -20.14 -11.40 -28.19
N TYR A 852 -21.12 -10.92 -27.42
CA TYR A 852 -22.20 -10.06 -27.95
C TYR A 852 -21.68 -8.70 -28.41
N ALA A 853 -20.73 -8.12 -27.67
CA ALA A 853 -20.11 -6.84 -28.01
C ALA A 853 -19.27 -6.88 -29.29
N SER A 854 -18.78 -8.06 -29.68
CA SER A 854 -18.02 -8.26 -30.93
C SER A 854 -18.91 -8.49 -32.16
N ASP A 855 -20.24 -8.42 -32.06
CA ASP A 855 -21.13 -8.56 -33.22
C ASP A 855 -21.05 -7.31 -34.14
N PRO A 856 -20.59 -7.45 -35.39
CA PRO A 856 -20.44 -6.33 -36.32
C PRO A 856 -21.77 -5.74 -36.81
N ASP A 857 -22.90 -6.41 -36.58
CA ASP A 857 -24.22 -5.91 -36.97
C ASP A 857 -24.75 -4.82 -36.02
N PHE A 858 -24.17 -4.65 -34.83
CA PHE A 858 -24.55 -3.60 -33.89
C PHE A 858 -23.93 -2.24 -34.26
N ILE A 859 -24.78 -1.21 -34.41
CA ILE A 859 -24.36 0.11 -34.90
C ILE A 859 -24.18 1.15 -33.77
N TYR A 860 -24.70 0.84 -32.58
CA TYR A 860 -24.40 1.52 -31.31
C TYR A 860 -23.69 0.60 -30.30
N ASN A 861 -23.08 -0.48 -30.78
CA ASN A 861 -22.18 -1.35 -30.03
C ASN A 861 -22.76 -1.82 -28.67
N ASP A 862 -22.13 -1.48 -27.55
CA ASP A 862 -22.53 -1.85 -26.20
C ASP A 862 -23.95 -1.38 -25.81
N GLN A 863 -24.39 -0.21 -26.31
CA GLN A 863 -25.73 0.30 -26.04
C GLN A 863 -26.78 -0.61 -26.70
N ASP A 864 -26.52 -1.09 -27.92
CA ASP A 864 -27.39 -2.05 -28.61
C ASP A 864 -27.39 -3.40 -27.89
N VAL A 865 -26.23 -3.90 -27.45
CA VAL A 865 -26.11 -5.15 -26.67
C VAL A 865 -26.94 -5.08 -25.38
N LEU A 866 -26.80 -4.00 -24.61
CA LEU A 866 -27.55 -3.81 -23.37
C LEU A 866 -29.06 -3.73 -23.63
N ASN A 867 -29.49 -3.01 -24.68
CA ASN A 867 -30.91 -2.93 -25.03
C ASN A 867 -31.49 -4.26 -25.51
N ALA A 868 -30.74 -5.04 -26.30
CA ALA A 868 -31.19 -6.34 -26.79
C ALA A 868 -31.25 -7.39 -25.68
N HIS A 869 -30.28 -7.42 -24.77
CA HIS A 869 -30.14 -8.49 -23.78
C HIS A 869 -30.73 -8.18 -22.39
N CYS A 870 -31.04 -6.91 -22.10
CA CYS A 870 -31.70 -6.50 -20.86
C CYS A 870 -33.19 -6.16 -21.03
N GLU A 871 -33.76 -6.26 -22.24
CA GLU A 871 -35.18 -5.97 -22.49
C GLU A 871 -36.09 -6.72 -21.49
N GLY A 872 -37.03 -5.98 -20.89
CA GLY A 872 -37.94 -6.51 -19.88
C GLY A 872 -37.37 -6.64 -18.46
N ARG A 873 -36.08 -6.30 -18.24
CA ARG A 873 -35.42 -6.24 -16.93
C ARG A 873 -34.70 -4.90 -16.70
N VAL A 874 -35.39 -3.79 -17.03
CA VAL A 874 -34.87 -2.41 -16.91
C VAL A 874 -35.82 -1.57 -16.06
N VAL A 875 -35.26 -0.82 -15.09
CA VAL A 875 -35.98 0.26 -14.41
C VAL A 875 -35.75 1.56 -15.17
N PHE A 876 -36.83 2.23 -15.60
CA PHE A 876 -36.70 3.51 -16.30
C PHE A 876 -36.63 4.67 -15.31
N LEU A 877 -35.54 5.42 -15.39
CA LEU A 877 -35.23 6.57 -14.55
C LEU A 877 -35.94 7.83 -15.04
N ASP A 878 -36.07 8.82 -14.15
CA ASP A 878 -36.53 10.15 -14.51
C ASP A 878 -35.61 10.80 -15.56
N TRP A 879 -36.20 11.50 -16.54
CA TRP A 879 -35.50 12.10 -17.67
C TRP A 879 -34.43 13.12 -17.27
N SER A 880 -34.50 13.72 -16.06
CA SER A 880 -33.49 14.66 -15.56
C SER A 880 -32.14 14.01 -15.27
N TRP A 881 -32.10 12.68 -15.08
CA TRP A 881 -30.86 11.93 -14.81
C TRP A 881 -30.00 11.67 -16.05
N ASN A 882 -30.48 11.98 -17.26
CA ASN A 882 -29.69 11.87 -18.49
C ASN A 882 -30.27 12.78 -19.58
N VAL A 883 -30.03 14.08 -19.45
CA VAL A 883 -30.51 15.09 -20.41
C VAL A 883 -29.53 15.21 -21.56
N VAL A 884 -29.85 14.57 -22.68
CA VAL A 884 -29.07 14.69 -23.92
C VAL A 884 -29.18 16.11 -24.48
N HIS A 885 -28.05 16.75 -24.73
CA HIS A 885 -28.02 18.11 -25.27
C HIS A 885 -28.44 18.19 -26.75
N ASP A 886 -28.72 19.40 -27.24
CA ASP A 886 -29.07 19.61 -28.64
C ASP A 886 -27.84 19.61 -29.56
N CYS A 887 -27.37 18.42 -29.90
CA CYS A 887 -26.31 18.22 -30.90
C CYS A 887 -26.87 18.42 -32.31
N ALA A 888 -26.37 19.40 -33.07
CA ALA A 888 -26.75 19.64 -34.46
C ALA A 888 -28.27 19.85 -34.70
N ASN A 889 -28.96 20.54 -33.80
CA ASN A 889 -30.39 20.87 -33.88
C ASN A 889 -31.27 19.61 -33.97
N ARG A 890 -30.87 18.52 -33.32
CA ARG A 890 -31.60 17.25 -33.26
C ARG A 890 -32.87 17.33 -32.44
N VAL A 891 -32.97 18.26 -31.47
CA VAL A 891 -34.22 18.47 -30.73
C VAL A 891 -35.38 18.75 -31.69
N ALA A 892 -35.19 19.68 -32.63
CA ALA A 892 -36.21 20.01 -33.62
C ALA A 892 -36.32 18.98 -34.75
N ASN A 893 -35.20 18.41 -35.19
CA ASN A 893 -35.13 17.60 -36.42
C ASN A 893 -35.32 16.09 -36.20
N VAL A 894 -35.16 15.60 -34.97
CA VAL A 894 -35.22 14.17 -34.65
C VAL A 894 -36.06 13.91 -33.40
N PHE A 895 -35.76 14.58 -32.28
CA PHE A 895 -36.42 14.26 -31.00
C PHE A 895 -37.92 14.58 -31.04
N SER A 896 -38.31 15.59 -31.83
CA SER A 896 -39.72 15.94 -32.09
C SER A 896 -40.54 14.83 -32.77
N PHE A 897 -39.89 13.79 -33.33
CA PHE A 897 -40.57 12.60 -33.85
C PHE A 897 -40.85 11.56 -32.77
N ALA A 898 -40.25 11.66 -31.58
CA ALA A 898 -40.51 10.72 -30.48
C ALA A 898 -41.99 10.79 -30.04
N PRO A 899 -42.50 9.77 -29.33
CA PRO A 899 -43.84 9.83 -28.74
C PRO A 899 -44.04 11.13 -27.95
N ASN A 900 -45.23 11.75 -28.07
CA ASN A 900 -45.50 13.07 -27.51
C ASN A 900 -45.13 13.16 -26.02
N ASP A 901 -45.55 12.17 -25.22
CA ASP A 901 -45.29 12.16 -23.78
C ASP A 901 -43.79 12.07 -23.46
N SER A 902 -43.01 11.33 -24.26
CA SER A 902 -41.55 11.27 -24.13
C SER A 902 -40.89 12.60 -24.47
N TYR A 903 -41.31 13.23 -25.56
CA TYR A 903 -40.77 14.52 -25.99
C TYR A 903 -41.10 15.62 -24.97
N ASP A 904 -42.34 15.67 -24.48
CA ASP A 904 -42.76 16.62 -23.45
C ASP A 904 -42.00 16.40 -22.14
N ALA A 905 -41.77 15.15 -21.73
CA ALA A 905 -40.98 14.81 -20.54
C ALA A 905 -39.49 15.20 -20.70
N TYR A 906 -38.90 14.97 -21.89
CA TYR A 906 -37.55 15.42 -22.21
C TYR A 906 -37.44 16.96 -22.19
N ILE A 907 -38.40 17.68 -22.80
CA ILE A 907 -38.40 19.15 -22.77
C ILE A 907 -38.57 19.68 -21.35
N ALA A 908 -39.36 19.00 -20.51
CA ALA A 908 -39.49 19.35 -19.11
C ALA A 908 -38.17 19.13 -18.33
N SER A 909 -37.45 18.03 -18.56
CA SER A 909 -36.21 17.72 -17.86
C SER A 909 -35.06 18.69 -18.18
N ARG A 910 -35.06 19.30 -19.37
CA ARG A 910 -34.10 20.36 -19.74
C ARG A 910 -34.14 21.61 -18.85
N LYS A 911 -35.23 21.84 -18.10
CA LYS A 911 -35.37 23.01 -17.22
C LYS A 911 -34.52 22.90 -15.95
N ASP A 912 -34.34 21.69 -15.44
CA ASP A 912 -33.58 21.39 -14.23
C ASP A 912 -32.83 20.05 -14.39
N PRO A 913 -31.79 20.01 -15.24
CA PRO A 913 -31.08 18.79 -15.55
C PRO A 913 -30.18 18.37 -14.38
N LYS A 914 -30.39 17.17 -13.82
CA LYS A 914 -29.48 16.57 -12.83
C LYS A 914 -28.19 16.07 -13.46
N ILE A 915 -28.27 15.53 -14.67
CA ILE A 915 -27.10 15.18 -15.49
C ILE A 915 -27.34 15.68 -16.91
N ILE A 916 -26.36 16.42 -17.44
CA ILE A 916 -26.33 16.88 -18.83
C ILE A 916 -25.35 15.99 -19.58
N HIS A 917 -25.83 15.29 -20.60
CA HIS A 917 -25.03 14.41 -21.43
C HIS A 917 -24.75 15.07 -22.77
N TYR A 918 -23.48 15.37 -23.04
CA TYR A 918 -23.04 15.96 -24.29
C TYR A 918 -22.95 14.91 -25.41
N ALA A 919 -23.92 14.00 -25.56
CA ALA A 919 -23.86 12.90 -26.53
C ALA A 919 -23.79 13.40 -27.98
N GLY A 920 -22.99 12.72 -28.82
CA GLY A 920 -22.78 13.10 -30.22
C GLY A 920 -21.42 13.76 -30.48
N PHE A 921 -21.27 14.43 -31.63
CA PHE A 921 -19.99 14.98 -32.08
C PHE A 921 -19.78 16.45 -31.71
N GLU A 922 -20.85 17.19 -31.43
CA GLU A 922 -20.73 18.55 -30.88
C GLU A 922 -20.47 18.43 -29.38
N LYS A 923 -19.28 18.83 -28.90
CA LYS A 923 -18.92 18.80 -27.47
C LYS A 923 -18.47 20.18 -27.02
N PRO A 924 -18.60 20.57 -25.74
CA PRO A 924 -18.13 21.87 -25.24
C PRO A 924 -16.64 22.13 -25.52
N TRP A 925 -15.80 21.10 -25.48
CA TRP A 925 -14.36 21.19 -25.79
C TRP A 925 -14.01 21.10 -27.29
N VAL A 926 -15.02 21.07 -28.16
CA VAL A 926 -14.90 21.11 -29.63
C VAL A 926 -15.61 22.36 -30.18
N LYS A 927 -16.82 22.63 -29.70
CA LYS A 927 -17.69 23.75 -30.01
C LYS A 927 -18.07 24.46 -28.70
N PRO A 928 -17.32 25.48 -28.28
CA PRO A 928 -17.47 26.11 -26.95
C PRO A 928 -18.81 26.80 -26.69
N ASP A 929 -19.60 27.03 -27.74
CA ASP A 929 -20.92 27.66 -27.73
C ASP A 929 -22.07 26.68 -28.01
N CYS A 930 -21.85 25.36 -27.89
CA CYS A 930 -22.91 24.36 -28.04
C CYS A 930 -23.94 24.42 -26.90
N ASP A 931 -25.05 23.70 -27.06
CA ASP A 931 -26.08 23.58 -26.03
C ASP A 931 -25.49 23.13 -24.68
N PHE A 932 -25.94 23.76 -23.60
CA PHE A 932 -25.42 23.65 -22.23
C PHE A 932 -23.94 23.93 -21.98
N ALA A 933 -23.14 24.36 -22.97
CA ALA A 933 -21.70 24.59 -22.80
C ALA A 933 -21.30 25.48 -21.61
N PRO A 934 -22.04 26.55 -21.24
CA PRO A 934 -21.70 27.36 -20.05
C PRO A 934 -21.61 26.54 -18.76
N VAL A 935 -22.44 25.50 -18.60
CA VAL A 935 -22.47 24.62 -17.41
C VAL A 935 -21.23 23.71 -17.39
N TYR A 936 -20.82 23.15 -18.53
CA TYR A 936 -19.55 22.42 -18.60
C TYR A 936 -18.37 23.31 -18.22
N TRP A 937 -18.33 24.52 -18.77
CA TRP A 937 -17.21 25.43 -18.55
C TRP A 937 -17.16 26.04 -17.15
N SER A 938 -18.25 26.03 -16.37
CA SER A 938 -18.18 26.45 -14.95
C SER A 938 -17.39 25.44 -14.12
N TYR A 939 -17.54 24.13 -14.39
CA TYR A 939 -16.76 23.09 -13.72
C TYR A 939 -15.35 22.95 -14.31
N ALA A 940 -15.22 22.89 -15.63
CA ALA A 940 -13.93 22.65 -16.30
C ALA A 940 -12.86 23.68 -15.91
N ARG A 941 -13.25 24.94 -15.68
CA ARG A 941 -12.37 26.03 -15.24
C ARG A 941 -11.73 25.83 -13.87
N GLN A 942 -12.31 24.98 -13.04
CA GLN A 942 -11.79 24.67 -11.70
C GLN A 942 -10.80 23.50 -11.72
N THR A 943 -10.69 22.79 -12.85
CA THR A 943 -9.84 21.61 -12.98
C THR A 943 -8.41 21.99 -13.40
N PRO A 944 -7.39 21.19 -13.07
CA PRO A 944 -6.01 21.47 -13.46
C PRO A 944 -5.79 21.31 -14.98
N PHE A 945 -6.78 20.80 -15.72
CA PHE A 945 -6.70 20.57 -17.16
C PHE A 945 -7.40 21.67 -17.97
N TYR A 946 -7.82 22.77 -17.34
CA TYR A 946 -8.50 23.87 -18.02
C TYR A 946 -7.68 24.44 -19.19
N GLU A 947 -6.41 24.77 -18.98
CA GLU A 947 -5.55 25.31 -20.03
C GLU A 947 -5.35 24.32 -21.19
N GLN A 948 -5.33 23.01 -20.90
CA GLN A 948 -5.25 21.97 -21.92
C GLN A 948 -6.54 21.91 -22.76
N LEU A 949 -7.70 22.04 -22.12
CA LEU A 949 -9.00 22.12 -22.81
C LEU A 949 -9.08 23.36 -23.71
N ILE A 950 -8.65 24.53 -23.22
CA ILE A 950 -8.57 25.75 -24.02
C ILE A 950 -7.56 25.61 -25.17
N GLY A 951 -6.40 25.02 -24.91
CA GLY A 951 -5.39 24.71 -25.93
C GLY A 951 -5.97 23.88 -27.08
N LYS A 952 -6.74 22.82 -26.76
CA LYS A 952 -7.42 21.99 -27.77
C LYS A 952 -8.40 22.78 -28.65
N ILE A 953 -9.01 23.85 -28.13
CA ILE A 953 -9.98 24.71 -28.87
C ILE A 953 -9.27 25.76 -29.72
N VAL A 954 -8.14 26.30 -29.23
CA VAL A 954 -7.41 27.38 -29.91
C VAL A 954 -6.48 26.84 -31.01
N SER A 955 -5.88 25.66 -30.82
CA SER A 955 -4.94 25.05 -31.77
C SER A 955 -5.50 24.78 -33.19
N PRO A 956 -6.79 24.42 -33.38
CA PRO A 956 -7.38 24.31 -34.72
C PRO A 956 -7.49 25.64 -35.49
N ASN A 957 -7.41 26.79 -34.81
CA ASN A 957 -7.52 28.13 -35.40
C ASN A 957 -6.16 28.85 -35.58
N ALA A 958 -5.04 28.22 -35.21
CA ALA A 958 -3.71 28.76 -35.49
C ALA A 958 -3.34 28.49 -36.96
N LYS A 959 -3.30 29.53 -37.81
CA LYS A 959 -2.69 29.41 -39.14
C LYS A 959 -1.25 28.91 -38.99
N PRO A 960 -0.83 27.83 -39.68
CA PRO A 960 0.57 27.44 -39.68
C PRO A 960 1.35 28.46 -40.52
N VAL A 961 2.39 29.03 -39.92
CA VAL A 961 3.47 29.69 -40.67
C VAL A 961 4.26 28.57 -41.36
N GLY A 962 3.93 28.29 -42.63
CA GLY A 962 4.74 27.41 -43.47
C GLY A 962 3.97 26.59 -44.51
N GLY A 963 3.86 27.12 -45.74
CA GLY A 963 3.73 26.38 -47.01
C GLY A 963 2.33 25.83 -47.38
N PRO A 964 1.90 25.94 -48.65
CA PRO A 964 0.60 25.43 -49.09
C PRO A 964 0.63 23.90 -49.18
N LYS A 965 -0.19 23.21 -48.38
CA LYS A 965 -0.53 21.79 -48.62
C LYS A 965 -1.60 21.72 -49.71
N PRO A 966 -1.45 20.88 -50.76
CA PRO A 966 -2.48 20.71 -51.77
C PRO A 966 -3.70 20.00 -51.15
N PRO A 967 -4.93 20.30 -51.62
CA PRO A 967 -6.15 19.72 -51.06
C PRO A 967 -6.13 18.20 -51.22
N ARG A 968 -6.36 17.47 -50.11
CA ARG A 968 -6.58 16.02 -50.12
C ARG A 968 -7.88 15.76 -50.88
N ALA A 969 -7.78 15.22 -52.09
CA ALA A 969 -8.93 15.04 -52.98
C ALA A 969 -9.80 13.81 -52.66
N VAL A 970 -9.44 12.94 -51.70
CA VAL A 970 -10.24 11.76 -51.35
C VAL A 970 -9.99 11.31 -49.90
N GLY A 971 -11.07 11.09 -49.14
CA GLY A 971 -11.05 10.63 -47.74
C GLY A 971 -10.53 9.20 -47.54
N GLU A 972 -10.17 8.87 -46.29
CA GLU A 972 -9.45 7.64 -45.91
C GLU A 972 -10.25 6.34 -46.12
N ASN A 973 -11.58 6.42 -46.20
CA ASN A 973 -12.47 5.26 -46.38
C ASN A 973 -12.87 4.97 -47.84
N ASN A 974 -12.20 5.54 -48.84
CA ASN A 974 -12.59 5.30 -50.24
C ASN A 974 -12.14 3.90 -50.72
N VAL A 975 -13.09 3.14 -51.29
CA VAL A 975 -12.91 1.79 -51.83
C VAL A 975 -11.77 1.69 -52.86
N LEU A 976 -11.52 2.75 -53.64
CA LEU A 976 -10.39 2.82 -54.57
C LEU A 976 -9.03 2.70 -53.86
N ARG A 977 -8.93 3.15 -52.60
CA ARG A 977 -7.69 3.15 -51.83
C ARG A 977 -7.32 1.75 -51.33
N LYS A 978 -8.31 0.93 -50.94
CA LYS A 978 -8.11 -0.47 -50.53
C LYS A 978 -7.57 -1.35 -51.68
N VAL A 979 -7.87 -0.99 -52.93
CA VAL A 979 -7.35 -1.69 -54.12
C VAL A 979 -6.02 -1.12 -54.59
N VAL A 980 -5.84 0.20 -54.54
CA VAL A 980 -4.64 0.88 -55.07
C VAL A 980 -3.46 0.87 -54.09
N ASP A 981 -3.69 0.92 -52.77
CA ASP A 981 -2.61 0.95 -51.77
C ASP A 981 -1.77 -0.35 -51.75
N PRO A 982 -2.34 -1.56 -51.94
CA PRO A 982 -1.55 -2.79 -52.08
C PRO A 982 -0.79 -2.89 -53.42
N LEU A 983 -1.38 -2.41 -54.52
CA LEU A 983 -0.80 -2.51 -55.87
C LEU A 983 0.22 -1.39 -56.18
N ALA A 984 0.07 -0.25 -55.53
CA ALA A 984 0.95 0.91 -55.63
C ALA A 984 1.06 1.60 -54.25
N PRO A 985 1.94 1.10 -53.35
CA PRO A 985 2.11 1.63 -52.01
C PRO A 985 2.49 3.11 -51.98
N ILE A 986 2.17 3.78 -50.87
CA ILE A 986 2.51 5.19 -50.65
C ILE A 986 4.03 5.37 -50.72
N GLY A 987 4.49 6.26 -51.61
CA GLY A 987 5.92 6.50 -51.85
C GLY A 987 6.57 5.62 -52.94
N SER A 988 5.85 4.63 -53.48
CA SER A 988 6.38 3.79 -54.57
C SER A 988 6.46 4.53 -55.91
N ARG A 989 7.44 4.20 -56.75
CA ARG A 989 7.58 4.76 -58.11
C ARG A 989 6.30 4.59 -58.94
N ARG A 990 5.62 3.43 -58.82
CA ARG A 990 4.35 3.14 -59.52
C ARG A 990 3.24 4.13 -59.15
N ARG A 991 3.16 4.55 -57.87
CA ARG A 991 2.20 5.55 -57.40
C ARG A 991 2.47 6.93 -58.00
N GLU A 992 3.73 7.32 -58.11
CA GLU A 992 4.09 8.60 -58.72
C GLU A 992 3.84 8.62 -60.23
N THR A 993 4.02 7.50 -60.94
CA THR A 993 3.65 7.36 -62.35
C THR A 993 2.13 7.47 -62.57
N LEU A 994 1.33 6.82 -61.72
CA LEU A 994 -0.14 6.92 -61.74
C LEU A 994 -0.64 8.34 -61.42
N LYS A 995 0.01 9.02 -60.47
CA LYS A 995 -0.26 10.43 -60.17
C LYS A 995 0.11 11.36 -61.33
N ALA A 996 1.19 11.08 -62.05
CA ALA A 996 1.61 11.87 -63.22
C ALA A 996 0.63 11.71 -64.39
N LEU A 997 0.20 10.48 -64.69
CA LEU A 997 -0.85 10.18 -65.67
C LEU A 997 -2.19 10.84 -65.29
N GLY A 998 -2.58 10.78 -64.02
CA GLY A 998 -3.80 11.41 -63.52
C GLY A 998 -3.80 12.94 -63.56
N ARG A 999 -2.62 13.58 -63.49
CA ARG A 999 -2.48 15.04 -63.66
C ARG A 999 -2.60 15.44 -65.13
N ALA A 1000 -1.96 14.68 -66.04
CA ALA A 1000 -2.06 14.90 -67.48
C ALA A 1000 -3.49 14.77 -68.03
N VAL A 1001 -4.29 13.80 -67.52
CA VAL A 1001 -5.70 13.62 -67.92
C VAL A 1001 -6.62 14.71 -67.35
N ARG A 1002 -6.22 15.37 -66.25
CA ARG A 1002 -6.98 16.48 -65.64
C ARG A 1002 -6.57 17.87 -66.14
N GLY A 1003 -5.73 17.95 -67.18
CA GLY A 1003 -5.30 19.20 -67.79
C GLY A 1003 -4.48 20.11 -66.85
N ARG A 1004 -3.68 19.51 -65.95
CA ARG A 1004 -2.69 20.23 -65.12
C ARG A 1004 -1.29 19.70 -65.29
#